data_AF-A0AAJ5VJN2-F1
#
_entry.id   AF-A0AAJ5VJN2-F1
#
_cell.length_a   1.000
_cell.length_b   1.000
_cell.length_c   1.000
_cell.angle_alpha   90.00
_cell.angle_beta   90.00
_cell.angle_gamma   90.00
#
_symmetry.space_group_name_H-M   'P 1'
#
loop_
_entity.id
_entity.type
_entity.pdbx_description
1 polymer ?
#
loop_
_entity_poly.entity_id
_entity_poly.type
_entity_poly.pdbx_seq_one_letter_code
_entity_poly.pdbx_strand_id
1 'polypeptide(L)'
;MTGSGGGATPPGGQEPPGGHDPDGGQDPDGAQDGDESRGADGPQDGDESRGADGAQVPDEGHSAAERAQIDHLNALEAPHRTPAGKEKGEPDPTWAKNDSTRVQDPERPLEEPLPQPPPPPHPIPSRAAALLATGHELAETVTMDEALRVTARLRDEQGFDLNGQVVFGVGENFLHAEGQSGYRAPGQTDTGELRMPLSTRHPATEVAHTGRAVWLESPEAYARGYPAMWRLTSRRGREAWAYLPLVTGGKVQGVWLAAFGAPRVFSAADRALLRTAAALLTSALERSRTGAAELALSRGLRSSMGAAAGGVRKGLTVANRYVPTGGGLMVGGDWYDVIQLPGGKIACVVGDVQGHDVHAAGLMSQLRTAVHAYAAEGHGPDAILARTSRFLAALDEDRFATCLYVEADPATGVLMLARAGHPHPVLRLPDGTCLIKHVRGGLPLGLLGGANDYPVDLVELDPGEILMLCTDGLIENGGDDMFTGWVRLRDALTEADPGDLEGMADRLLATVETPDPEVAPAHGGDDIALLLLRRDAHPEQGTGAIPERRLVLTLRQDRPEGLAEARAELRLLLHDWARQDQVDTAVLLTSELLGNVLVHTDQSAALAARLLGHAGTRHLRVEVTDQGDELPHQQAPGELASSGRGLILLDLLASAWGVRPEPEGKTVWFELNESEDDDTPEEKTEEELLENW
;
A
#
# COMPACT_ATOMS: atom_id res chain seq x y z
N MET A 1 -10.20 48.34 -47.41
CA MET A 1 -8.96 48.84 -48.03
C MET A 1 -7.84 47.91 -47.57
N THR A 2 -7.56 46.85 -48.35
CA THR A 2 -6.35 46.65 -49.20
C THR A 2 -5.11 46.28 -48.36
N GLY A 3 -4.39 45.17 -48.56
CA GLY A 3 -4.40 44.12 -49.60
C GLY A 3 -3.58 42.90 -49.15
N SER A 4 -3.90 41.70 -49.66
CA SER A 4 -3.12 40.88 -50.62
C SER A 4 -1.92 40.16 -49.99
N GLY A 5 -1.63 38.88 -50.20
CA GLY A 5 -1.97 37.81 -51.16
C GLY A 5 -0.86 36.75 -50.95
N GLY A 6 -0.91 35.49 -51.38
CA GLY A 6 -1.84 34.72 -52.19
C GLY A 6 -1.48 33.23 -52.03
N GLY A 7 -2.37 32.35 -52.47
CA GLY A 7 -2.12 30.91 -52.54
C GLY A 7 -1.52 30.48 -53.88
N ALA A 8 -1.09 29.21 -53.94
CA ALA A 8 -1.26 28.33 -55.09
C ALA A 8 -0.90 26.87 -54.72
N THR A 9 -1.80 25.97 -55.07
CA THR A 9 -1.82 24.50 -54.98
C THR A 9 -1.08 23.84 -56.19
N PRO A 10 -1.04 22.50 -56.36
CA PRO A 10 0.09 21.76 -56.96
C PRO A 10 -0.24 21.16 -58.36
N PRO A 11 0.66 20.32 -58.91
CA PRO A 11 0.26 19.22 -59.82
C PRO A 11 0.69 17.85 -59.23
N GLY A 12 -0.14 16.78 -59.23
CA GLY A 12 -0.40 15.87 -60.37
C GLY A 12 0.86 15.01 -60.64
N GLY A 13 0.95 13.69 -60.44
CA GLY A 13 0.03 12.58 -60.68
C GLY A 13 0.73 11.62 -61.65
N GLN A 14 1.03 10.37 -61.26
CA GLN A 14 1.23 9.23 -62.17
C GLN A 14 1.34 7.89 -61.40
N GLU A 15 0.55 6.93 -61.88
CA GLU A 15 0.39 5.54 -61.46
C GLU A 15 1.17 4.61 -62.43
N PRO A 16 1.10 3.25 -62.38
CA PRO A 16 2.24 2.34 -62.23
C PRO A 16 2.57 1.51 -63.49
N PRO A 17 3.46 0.51 -63.37
CA PRO A 17 3.12 -0.85 -63.83
C PRO A 17 3.53 -1.90 -62.76
N GLY A 18 2.91 -3.06 -62.53
CA GLY A 18 2.13 -3.94 -63.40
C GLY A 18 2.99 -5.14 -63.85
N GLY A 19 2.87 -6.30 -63.19
CA GLY A 19 3.22 -7.61 -63.81
C GLY A 19 3.82 -8.73 -62.95
N HIS A 20 2.97 -9.72 -62.61
CA HIS A 20 3.17 -11.19 -62.61
C HIS A 20 4.01 -11.95 -61.54
N ASP A 21 3.27 -12.72 -60.72
CA ASP A 21 3.51 -14.07 -60.13
C ASP A 21 3.78 -15.18 -61.20
N PRO A 22 3.96 -16.50 -60.89
CA PRO A 22 4.43 -17.24 -59.69
C PRO A 22 5.42 -18.40 -60.05
N ASP A 23 5.98 -19.09 -59.04
CA ASP A 23 6.42 -20.52 -58.94
C ASP A 23 7.60 -20.57 -57.95
N GLY A 24 7.66 -21.41 -56.92
CA GLY A 24 7.53 -22.87 -56.85
C GLY A 24 8.62 -23.27 -55.84
N GLY A 25 8.30 -23.85 -54.68
CA GLY A 25 8.02 -25.27 -54.52
C GLY A 25 9.30 -26.01 -54.12
N GLN A 26 9.29 -26.67 -52.96
CA GLN A 26 9.88 -27.99 -52.63
C GLN A 26 10.49 -28.07 -51.23
N ASP A 27 9.72 -28.70 -50.33
CA ASP A 27 10.22 -29.81 -49.50
C ASP A 27 10.85 -30.91 -50.39
N PRO A 28 11.74 -31.76 -49.85
CA PRO A 28 11.25 -33.10 -49.58
C PRO A 28 11.82 -33.81 -48.33
N ASP A 29 10.90 -34.61 -47.78
CA ASP A 29 11.01 -35.90 -47.07
C ASP A 29 12.23 -36.82 -47.30
N GLY A 30 12.42 -37.70 -46.30
CA GLY A 30 12.94 -39.07 -46.44
C GLY A 30 13.85 -39.46 -45.26
N ALA A 31 13.37 -40.07 -44.16
CA ALA A 31 12.80 -41.42 -43.96
C ALA A 31 13.82 -42.58 -44.01
N GLN A 32 13.57 -43.56 -43.12
CA GLN A 32 14.04 -44.97 -43.07
C GLN A 32 15.33 -45.26 -42.28
N ASP A 33 15.49 -46.36 -41.54
CA ASP A 33 14.66 -47.50 -41.11
C ASP A 33 15.54 -48.38 -40.19
N GLY A 34 14.90 -49.22 -39.35
CA GLY A 34 15.46 -50.48 -38.82
C GLY A 34 16.30 -50.40 -37.53
N ASP A 35 16.30 -51.37 -36.61
CA ASP A 35 15.81 -52.76 -36.66
C ASP A 35 15.75 -53.34 -35.22
N GLU A 36 14.99 -54.42 -35.10
CA GLU A 36 14.51 -55.24 -33.99
C GLU A 36 15.55 -55.77 -32.97
N SER A 37 15.10 -56.09 -31.74
CA SER A 37 15.09 -57.48 -31.25
C SER A 37 14.47 -57.65 -29.85
N ARG A 38 13.82 -58.82 -29.70
CA ARG A 38 12.98 -59.31 -28.60
C ARG A 38 13.79 -60.03 -27.49
N GLY A 39 13.20 -60.12 -26.29
CA GLY A 39 13.45 -61.16 -25.28
C GLY A 39 13.33 -60.62 -23.85
N ALA A 40 12.18 -60.68 -23.17
CA ALA A 40 11.60 -61.80 -22.40
C ALA A 40 12.10 -61.91 -20.94
N ASP A 41 11.10 -62.00 -20.04
CA ASP A 41 11.07 -62.42 -18.63
C ASP A 41 11.11 -61.35 -17.51
N GLY A 42 9.95 -61.18 -16.83
CA GLY A 42 9.79 -60.50 -15.54
C GLY A 42 10.02 -61.44 -14.35
N PRO A 43 9.49 -61.17 -13.13
CA PRO A 43 8.87 -59.94 -12.62
C PRO A 43 9.57 -59.42 -11.35
N GLN A 44 9.35 -58.16 -10.94
CA GLN A 44 9.04 -57.78 -9.54
C GLN A 44 8.94 -56.25 -9.35
N ASP A 45 7.78 -55.88 -8.80
CA ASP A 45 7.51 -54.86 -7.79
C ASP A 45 7.88 -53.40 -8.03
N GLY A 46 6.85 -52.55 -8.02
CA GLY A 46 6.93 -51.28 -7.31
C GLY A 46 6.48 -50.04 -8.07
N ASP A 47 5.21 -49.72 -7.86
CA ASP A 47 4.67 -48.37 -7.73
C ASP A 47 4.04 -47.70 -8.97
N GLU A 48 2.81 -47.28 -8.73
CA GLU A 48 1.79 -46.90 -9.69
C GLU A 48 1.99 -45.47 -10.19
N SER A 49 1.96 -45.33 -11.51
CA SER A 49 1.67 -44.08 -12.19
C SER A 49 0.29 -43.56 -11.80
N ARG A 50 0.23 -42.49 -11.01
CA ARG A 50 -0.95 -41.61 -10.91
C ARG A 50 -0.71 -40.33 -11.70
N GLY A 51 -1.63 -40.07 -12.61
CA GLY A 51 -1.66 -38.91 -13.48
C GLY A 51 -1.68 -37.60 -12.70
N ALA A 52 -1.09 -36.59 -13.33
CA ALA A 52 -1.23 -35.20 -12.94
C ALA A 52 -2.67 -34.74 -13.18
N ASP A 53 -3.53 -34.91 -12.18
CA ASP A 53 -4.71 -34.07 -12.02
C ASP A 53 -4.28 -32.82 -11.25
N GLY A 54 -4.48 -31.67 -11.89
CA GLY A 54 -4.31 -30.37 -11.27
C GLY A 54 -5.27 -30.24 -10.09
N ALA A 55 -4.71 -30.23 -8.88
CA ALA A 55 -5.45 -29.89 -7.69
C ALA A 55 -5.75 -28.38 -7.70
N GLN A 56 -6.92 -28.02 -8.24
CA GLN A 56 -7.63 -26.82 -7.76
C GLN A 56 -7.92 -27.05 -6.29
N VAL A 57 -7.15 -26.39 -5.42
CA VAL A 57 -7.49 -26.28 -4.00
C VAL A 57 -8.75 -25.40 -3.92
N PRO A 58 -9.83 -25.82 -3.26
CA PRO A 58 -11.05 -25.02 -3.19
C PRO A 58 -10.85 -23.84 -2.23
N ASP A 59 -10.86 -22.63 -2.79
CA ASP A 59 -10.80 -21.31 -2.14
C ASP A 59 -12.08 -20.96 -1.34
N GLU A 60 -13.10 -21.82 -1.42
CA GLU A 60 -14.47 -21.57 -0.94
C GLU A 60 -14.56 -21.37 0.59
N GLY A 61 -13.70 -22.03 1.37
CA GLY A 61 -13.73 -21.96 2.84
C GLY A 61 -13.19 -20.64 3.42
N HIS A 62 -12.19 -20.03 2.77
CA HIS A 62 -11.58 -18.79 3.24
C HIS A 62 -12.47 -17.58 2.94
N SER A 63 -13.10 -17.53 1.76
CA SER A 63 -14.02 -16.45 1.38
C SER A 63 -15.26 -16.38 2.29
N ALA A 64 -15.83 -17.53 2.69
CA ALA A 64 -16.98 -17.55 3.60
C ALA A 64 -16.66 -17.03 5.01
N ALA A 65 -15.45 -17.32 5.52
CA ALA A 65 -15.00 -16.84 6.83
C ALA A 65 -14.68 -15.33 6.82
N GLU A 66 -13.98 -14.86 5.80
CA GLU A 66 -13.71 -13.42 5.58
C GLU A 66 -15.02 -12.63 5.51
N ARG A 67 -16.01 -13.16 4.79
CA ARG A 67 -17.35 -12.56 4.69
C ARG A 67 -18.08 -12.49 6.03
N ALA A 68 -18.08 -13.57 6.81
CA ALA A 68 -18.72 -13.57 8.12
C ALA A 68 -18.09 -12.55 9.09
N GLN A 69 -16.77 -12.35 8.99
CA GLN A 69 -16.06 -11.31 9.73
C GLN A 69 -16.48 -9.90 9.31
N ILE A 70 -16.62 -9.65 8.00
CA ILE A 70 -17.11 -8.36 7.48
C ILE A 70 -18.55 -8.09 7.94
N ASP A 71 -19.43 -9.08 7.85
CA ASP A 71 -20.81 -8.95 8.32
C ASP A 71 -20.86 -8.61 9.82
N HIS A 72 -19.98 -9.24 10.62
CA HIS A 72 -19.85 -8.91 12.04
C HIS A 72 -19.38 -7.47 12.26
N LEU A 73 -18.40 -7.00 11.49
CA LEU A 73 -17.89 -5.63 11.56
C LEU A 73 -18.92 -4.58 11.17
N ASN A 74 -19.74 -4.87 10.15
CA ASN A 74 -20.80 -4.00 9.67
C ASN A 74 -22.01 -3.96 10.61
N ALA A 75 -22.23 -5.01 11.40
CA ALA A 75 -23.33 -5.09 12.37
C ALA A 75 -23.04 -4.33 13.69
N LEU A 76 -21.82 -3.83 13.90
CA LEU A 76 -21.49 -3.07 15.09
C LEU A 76 -22.20 -1.71 15.08
N GLU A 77 -23.00 -1.42 16.10
CA GLU A 77 -23.71 -0.14 16.24
C GLU A 77 -22.74 1.05 16.17
N ALA A 78 -23.11 2.07 15.39
CA ALA A 78 -22.40 3.33 15.35
C ALA A 78 -22.57 4.08 16.68
N PRO A 79 -21.53 4.76 17.21
CA PRO A 79 -21.68 5.54 18.43
C PRO A 79 -22.77 6.60 18.27
N HIS A 80 -23.81 6.54 19.10
CA HIS A 80 -24.94 7.47 19.06
C HIS A 80 -24.46 8.93 19.13
N ARG A 81 -24.81 9.74 18.12
CA ARG A 81 -24.71 11.20 18.19
C ARG A 81 -25.62 11.70 19.33
N THR A 82 -25.03 12.02 20.47
CA THR A 82 -25.74 12.81 21.48
C THR A 82 -25.90 14.22 20.92
N PRO A 83 -27.12 14.78 20.86
CA PRO A 83 -27.31 16.14 20.36
C PRO A 83 -26.56 17.12 21.25
N ALA A 84 -25.77 18.00 20.65
CA ALA A 84 -25.01 19.03 21.34
C ALA A 84 -25.96 19.93 22.18
N GLY A 85 -25.88 19.81 23.51
CA GLY A 85 -26.78 20.50 24.42
C GLY A 85 -26.31 20.50 25.88
N LYS A 86 -25.36 21.40 26.17
CA LYS A 86 -25.07 22.07 27.46
C LYS A 86 -24.46 21.28 28.64
N GLU A 87 -23.42 21.95 29.16
CA GLU A 87 -22.89 21.99 30.53
C GLU A 87 -21.91 20.89 30.98
N LYS A 88 -20.61 21.22 30.85
CA LYS A 88 -19.49 20.63 31.59
C LYS A 88 -19.68 20.86 33.09
N GLY A 89 -19.91 19.78 33.84
CA GLY A 89 -19.60 19.71 35.26
C GLY A 89 -18.26 18.99 35.46
N GLU A 90 -17.32 19.64 36.15
CA GLU A 90 -16.05 19.04 36.60
C GLU A 90 -16.29 17.81 37.48
N PRO A 91 -15.45 16.76 37.40
CA PRO A 91 -15.38 15.75 38.44
C PRO A 91 -14.23 16.03 39.43
N ASP A 92 -14.61 16.10 40.71
CA ASP A 92 -13.77 16.13 41.90
C ASP A 92 -13.17 14.72 42.18
N PRO A 93 -11.84 14.57 42.39
CA PRO A 93 -11.22 13.27 42.62
C PRO A 93 -11.16 12.97 44.11
N THR A 94 -11.96 12.01 44.58
CA THR A 94 -11.72 11.39 45.88
C THR A 94 -11.76 9.87 45.80
N TRP A 95 -10.88 9.28 46.63
CA TRP A 95 -10.83 7.92 47.18
C TRP A 95 -10.49 6.71 46.27
N ALA A 96 -9.26 6.17 46.45
CA ALA A 96 -9.04 4.87 47.09
C ALA A 96 -7.52 4.53 47.15
N LYS A 97 -6.89 4.83 48.29
CA LYS A 97 -5.59 4.24 48.68
C LYS A 97 -5.89 3.15 49.70
N ASN A 98 -5.51 1.91 49.41
CA ASN A 98 -5.39 0.86 50.41
C ASN A 98 -3.92 0.44 50.57
N ASP A 99 -3.38 0.87 51.70
CA ASP A 99 -2.57 0.17 52.70
C ASP A 99 -1.86 -1.15 52.33
N SER A 100 -0.54 -1.18 52.56
CA SER A 100 0.14 -2.32 53.18
C SER A 100 1.36 -1.85 53.97
N THR A 101 1.08 -1.53 55.23
CA THR A 101 1.96 -1.55 56.41
C THR A 101 3.16 -2.53 56.35
N ARG A 102 4.35 -2.01 56.66
CA ARG A 102 5.44 -2.80 57.29
C ARG A 102 6.15 -1.95 58.35
N VAL A 103 6.27 -2.58 59.52
CA VAL A 103 6.66 -2.07 60.84
C VAL A 103 8.10 -1.55 60.86
N GLN A 104 8.31 -0.37 61.49
CA GLN A 104 9.61 0.18 61.86
C GLN A 104 9.99 -0.28 63.28
N ASP A 105 11.25 -0.67 63.46
CA ASP A 105 11.91 -0.97 64.73
C ASP A 105 13.11 0.00 64.88
N PRO A 106 13.31 0.71 66.01
CA PRO A 106 14.35 1.73 66.12
C PRO A 106 15.63 1.24 66.84
N GLU A 107 16.73 1.92 66.49
CA GLU A 107 18.04 2.00 67.18
C GLU A 107 19.10 0.91 66.94
N ARG A 108 20.10 1.26 66.10
CA ARG A 108 21.52 0.91 66.30
C ARG A 108 22.43 2.04 65.80
N PRO A 109 23.61 2.26 66.43
CA PRO A 109 24.44 3.44 66.19
C PRO A 109 25.28 3.33 64.91
N LEU A 110 25.60 4.49 64.34
CA LEU A 110 26.40 4.71 63.15
C LEU A 110 27.87 4.26 63.36
N GLU A 111 28.32 3.26 62.59
CA GLU A 111 29.75 3.00 62.35
C GLU A 111 30.24 3.87 61.20
N GLU A 112 31.29 4.66 61.45
CA GLU A 112 32.02 5.41 60.41
C GLU A 112 32.68 4.45 59.41
N PRO A 113 32.60 4.71 58.10
CA PRO A 113 33.29 3.89 57.11
C PRO A 113 34.79 4.22 57.11
N LEU A 114 35.61 3.18 57.27
CA LEU A 114 37.06 3.25 57.05
C LEU A 114 37.38 3.75 55.62
N PRO A 115 38.45 4.54 55.43
CA PRO A 115 38.81 5.08 54.12
C PRO A 115 39.17 3.94 53.16
N GLN A 116 38.51 3.91 52.00
CA GLN A 116 38.82 2.97 50.94
C GLN A 116 40.22 3.25 50.37
N PRO A 117 41.04 2.22 50.08
CA PRO A 117 42.29 2.41 49.36
C PRO A 117 42.01 3.01 47.98
N PRO A 118 42.93 3.83 47.41
CA PRO A 118 42.74 4.38 46.08
C PRO A 118 42.52 3.24 45.07
N PRO A 119 41.65 3.42 44.07
CA PRO A 119 41.45 2.40 43.05
C PRO A 119 42.79 2.09 42.38
N PRO A 120 43.04 0.81 42.01
CA PRO A 120 44.23 0.49 41.23
C PRO A 120 44.21 1.33 39.94
N PRO A 121 45.38 1.76 39.43
CA PRO A 121 45.41 2.48 38.15
C PRO A 121 44.70 1.63 37.11
N HIS A 122 43.68 2.19 36.44
CA HIS A 122 43.01 1.53 35.34
C HIS A 122 44.09 1.03 34.36
N PRO A 123 44.03 -0.24 33.92
CA PRO A 123 44.95 -0.69 32.89
C PRO A 123 44.74 0.20 31.68
N ILE A 124 45.78 0.91 31.26
CA ILE A 124 45.79 1.68 30.01
C ILE A 124 45.31 0.71 28.93
N PRO A 125 44.19 0.99 28.21
CA PRO A 125 43.68 0.08 27.21
C PRO A 125 44.79 -0.25 26.22
N SER A 126 45.02 -1.54 25.96
CA SER A 126 45.98 -1.94 24.93
C SER A 126 45.61 -1.25 23.62
N ARG A 127 46.61 -0.87 22.81
CA ARG A 127 46.42 -0.23 21.49
C ARG A 127 45.40 -0.94 20.59
N ALA A 128 45.25 -2.25 20.74
CA ALA A 128 44.28 -3.05 20.02
C ALA A 128 42.84 -2.86 20.53
N ALA A 129 42.63 -2.68 21.84
CA ALA A 129 41.30 -2.50 22.43
C ALA A 129 40.68 -1.13 22.07
N ALA A 130 41.48 -0.06 22.06
CA ALA A 130 41.02 1.26 21.63
C ALA A 130 40.61 1.27 20.15
N LEU A 131 41.38 0.59 19.28
CA LEU A 131 41.06 0.41 17.87
C LEU A 131 39.77 -0.38 17.63
N LEU A 132 39.51 -1.42 18.44
CA LEU A 132 38.27 -2.19 18.38
C LEU A 132 37.06 -1.36 18.83
N ALA A 133 37.20 -0.59 19.92
CA ALA A 133 36.15 0.31 20.41
C ALA A 133 35.83 1.41 19.38
N THR A 134 36.86 2.03 18.80
CA THR A 134 36.71 3.00 17.70
C THR A 134 36.09 2.35 16.47
N GLY A 135 36.44 1.10 16.17
CA GLY A 135 35.85 0.31 15.08
C GLY A 135 34.35 0.04 15.27
N HIS A 136 33.92 -0.28 16.49
CA HIS A 136 32.50 -0.41 16.82
C HIS A 136 31.75 0.93 16.68
N GLU A 137 32.29 2.01 17.25
CA GLU A 137 31.66 3.33 17.16
C GLU A 137 31.58 3.81 15.69
N LEU A 138 32.62 3.55 14.88
CA LEU A 138 32.59 3.81 13.43
C LEU A 138 31.58 2.92 12.69
N ALA A 139 31.38 1.67 13.12
CA ALA A 139 30.39 0.78 12.51
C ALA A 139 28.96 1.32 12.68
N GLU A 140 28.69 2.04 13.77
CA GLU A 140 27.40 2.67 14.06
C GLU A 140 27.21 4.04 13.39
N THR A 141 28.26 4.65 12.82
CA THR A 141 28.13 5.95 12.14
C THR A 141 27.40 5.86 10.81
N VAL A 142 26.48 6.81 10.60
CA VAL A 142 25.67 6.94 9.38
C VAL A 142 26.26 7.99 8.43
N THR A 143 26.92 9.03 8.97
CA THR A 143 27.49 10.13 8.18
C THR A 143 29.02 10.19 8.22
N MET A 144 29.62 10.72 7.15
CA MET A 144 31.08 10.93 7.09
C MET A 144 31.61 11.92 8.13
N ASP A 145 30.82 12.94 8.49
CA ASP A 145 31.20 13.92 9.51
C ASP A 145 31.26 13.28 10.92
N GLU A 146 30.36 12.35 11.24
CA GLU A 146 30.42 11.57 12.48
C GLU A 146 31.62 10.63 12.49
N ALA A 147 31.85 9.89 11.39
CA ALA A 147 33.01 9.03 11.24
C ALA A 147 34.31 9.81 11.46
N LEU A 148 34.42 11.03 10.92
CA LEU A 148 35.57 11.92 11.10
C LEU A 148 35.72 12.49 12.52
N ARG A 149 34.63 12.62 13.28
CA ARG A 149 34.67 12.99 14.71
C ARG A 149 35.16 11.82 15.55
N VAL A 150 34.71 10.61 15.25
CA VAL A 150 35.13 9.38 15.95
C VAL A 150 36.62 9.12 15.69
N THR A 151 37.10 9.23 14.44
CA THR A 151 38.53 9.13 14.16
C THR A 151 39.35 10.28 14.76
N ALA A 152 38.76 11.46 14.95
CA ALA A 152 39.43 12.55 15.66
C ALA A 152 39.64 12.26 17.15
N ARG A 153 38.91 11.32 17.77
CA ARG A 153 39.13 10.92 19.18
C ARG A 153 40.32 9.97 19.37
N LEU A 154 40.86 9.41 18.27
CA LEU A 154 42.20 8.76 18.30
C LEU A 154 43.30 9.72 18.82
N ARG A 155 43.00 11.04 18.88
CA ARG A 155 43.81 12.13 19.45
C ARG A 155 44.21 11.93 20.91
N ASP A 156 43.28 11.53 21.78
CA ASP A 156 43.46 11.75 23.23
C ASP A 156 44.11 10.57 23.97
N GLU A 157 44.07 9.36 23.41
CA GLU A 157 44.54 8.14 24.09
C GLU A 157 45.86 7.57 23.55
N GLN A 158 46.35 8.04 22.38
CA GLN A 158 47.46 7.41 21.65
C GLN A 158 48.61 8.35 21.24
N GLY A 159 48.58 9.63 21.62
CA GLY A 159 49.63 10.61 21.29
C GLY A 159 49.69 10.98 19.81
N PHE A 160 48.57 10.89 19.10
CA PHE A 160 48.42 11.19 17.68
C PHE A 160 47.80 12.58 17.53
N ASP A 161 48.62 13.64 17.40
CA ASP A 161 48.16 15.03 17.26
C ASP A 161 47.54 15.32 15.87
N LEU A 162 46.44 14.61 15.58
CA LEU A 162 45.66 14.72 14.36
C LEU A 162 44.77 15.96 14.47
N ASN A 163 45.22 17.06 13.90
CA ASN A 163 44.55 18.36 14.05
C ASN A 163 43.75 18.77 12.80
N GLY A 164 43.83 18.00 11.71
CA GLY A 164 42.96 18.17 10.53
C GLY A 164 42.73 16.87 9.77
N GLN A 165 41.51 16.68 9.28
CA GLN A 165 41.11 15.55 8.44
C GLN A 165 40.22 16.01 7.29
N VAL A 166 40.39 15.38 6.12
CA VAL A 166 39.46 15.52 4.98
C VAL A 166 39.31 14.15 4.31
N VAL A 167 38.09 13.76 3.98
CA VAL A 167 37.84 12.63 3.07
C VAL A 167 37.43 13.19 1.72
N PHE A 168 38.18 12.81 0.69
CA PHE A 168 37.87 13.12 -0.70
C PHE A 168 37.19 11.91 -1.34
N GLY A 169 36.04 12.12 -1.96
CA GLY A 169 35.41 11.16 -2.84
C GLY A 169 35.98 11.25 -4.25
N VAL A 170 36.21 10.09 -4.88
CA VAL A 170 36.63 10.01 -6.29
C VAL A 170 35.40 9.89 -7.18
N GLY A 171 35.14 10.90 -8.01
CA GLY A 171 34.17 10.85 -9.11
C GLY A 171 34.87 10.63 -10.46
N GLU A 172 34.12 10.61 -11.57
CA GLU A 172 34.69 10.32 -12.90
C GLU A 172 35.81 11.27 -13.32
N ASN A 173 35.63 12.58 -13.09
CA ASN A 173 36.58 13.62 -13.54
C ASN A 173 37.12 14.49 -12.41
N PHE A 174 36.59 14.37 -11.20
CA PHE A 174 36.86 15.29 -10.09
C PHE A 174 36.95 14.55 -8.75
N LEU A 175 37.82 15.03 -7.88
CA LEU A 175 37.71 14.79 -6.44
C LEU A 175 36.75 15.81 -5.83
N HIS A 176 35.88 15.34 -4.94
CA HIS A 176 34.97 16.16 -4.13
C HIS A 176 35.25 15.90 -2.64
N ALA A 177 35.14 16.92 -1.79
CA ALA A 177 35.22 16.70 -0.34
C ALA A 177 33.91 16.10 0.18
N GLU A 178 33.98 14.92 0.79
CA GLU A 178 32.86 14.19 1.39
C GLU A 178 32.67 14.54 2.88
N GLY A 179 33.73 15.00 3.54
CA GLY A 179 33.69 15.43 4.94
C GLY A 179 35.01 16.02 5.40
N GLN A 180 34.98 16.85 6.44
CA GLN A 180 36.18 17.45 7.01
C GLN A 180 36.07 17.73 8.52
N SER A 181 37.17 17.54 9.23
CA SER A 181 37.31 17.83 10.67
C SER A 181 38.60 18.61 10.93
N GLY A 182 38.59 19.55 11.88
CA GLY A 182 39.77 20.35 12.24
C GLY A 182 40.20 21.42 11.21
N TYR A 183 39.48 21.59 10.10
CA TYR A 183 39.70 22.64 9.09
C TYR A 183 38.69 23.81 9.16
N ARG A 184 37.77 23.84 10.13
CA ARG A 184 36.71 24.87 10.27
C ARG A 184 37.18 26.09 11.09
N ALA A 185 36.84 27.29 10.64
CA ALA A 185 36.80 28.49 11.50
C ALA A 185 35.44 28.56 12.24
N PRO A 186 35.35 29.15 13.45
CA PRO A 186 34.06 29.27 14.15
C PRO A 186 33.08 30.11 13.30
N GLY A 187 31.91 29.56 12.96
CA GLY A 187 30.81 30.28 12.30
C GLY A 187 30.62 30.09 10.78
N GLN A 188 31.33 29.16 10.14
CA GLN A 188 31.13 28.85 8.71
C GLN A 188 30.36 27.53 8.56
N THR A 189 29.15 27.58 7.98
CA THR A 189 28.17 26.48 7.95
C THR A 189 28.11 25.67 6.65
N ASP A 190 29.01 25.89 5.68
CA ASP A 190 28.91 25.18 4.40
C ASP A 190 30.18 24.39 4.04
N THR A 191 29.99 23.12 3.68
CA THR A 191 30.98 22.19 3.09
C THR A 191 31.11 22.39 1.57
N GLY A 192 30.32 23.30 0.98
CA GLY A 192 30.31 23.60 -0.45
C GLY A 192 31.67 24.05 -1.01
N GLU A 193 32.09 23.37 -2.08
CA GLU A 193 33.03 23.82 -3.13
C GLU A 193 34.50 23.36 -3.12
N LEU A 194 34.95 22.41 -2.30
CA LEU A 194 36.24 21.76 -2.61
C LEU A 194 36.07 20.67 -3.68
N ARG A 195 36.01 21.10 -4.94
CA ARG A 195 36.01 20.27 -6.13
C ARG A 195 37.30 20.51 -6.92
N MET A 196 38.10 19.47 -7.15
CA MET A 196 39.33 19.58 -7.94
C MET A 196 39.34 18.56 -9.09
N PRO A 197 39.72 18.97 -10.32
CA PRO A 197 39.93 18.01 -11.41
C PRO A 197 40.95 16.95 -11.02
N LEU A 198 40.74 15.70 -11.44
CA LEU A 198 41.72 14.62 -11.20
C LEU A 198 43.08 14.92 -11.84
N SER A 199 43.13 15.71 -12.92
CA SER A 199 44.36 16.19 -13.55
C SER A 199 45.17 17.18 -12.69
N THR A 200 44.62 17.69 -11.59
CA THR A 200 45.31 18.62 -10.69
C THR A 200 46.49 17.89 -10.04
N ARG A 201 47.67 18.52 -10.03
CA ARG A 201 48.84 17.98 -9.31
C ARG A 201 48.71 18.22 -7.80
N HIS A 202 48.05 17.30 -7.10
CA HIS A 202 47.77 17.34 -5.67
C HIS A 202 48.04 15.96 -5.04
N PRO A 203 48.46 15.85 -3.76
CA PRO A 203 48.72 14.54 -3.17
C PRO A 203 47.51 13.61 -3.22
N ALA A 204 46.30 14.13 -3.00
CA ALA A 204 45.09 13.30 -3.04
C ALA A 204 44.78 12.78 -4.45
N THR A 205 45.04 13.54 -5.51
CA THR A 205 44.86 13.03 -6.87
C THR A 205 45.92 11.98 -7.19
N GLU A 206 47.17 12.16 -6.75
CA GLU A 206 48.22 11.13 -6.91
C GLU A 206 47.82 9.81 -6.23
N VAL A 207 47.30 9.86 -5.00
CA VAL A 207 46.77 8.66 -4.31
C VAL A 207 45.60 8.05 -5.07
N ALA A 208 44.67 8.87 -5.58
CA ALA A 208 43.52 8.38 -6.37
C ALA A 208 43.95 7.63 -7.63
N HIS A 209 44.99 8.09 -8.33
CA HIS A 209 45.51 7.42 -9.54
C HIS A 209 46.37 6.19 -9.23
N THR A 210 47.20 6.26 -8.20
CA THR A 210 48.23 5.23 -7.95
C THR A 210 47.77 4.15 -6.98
N GLY A 211 46.75 4.42 -6.16
CA GLY A 211 46.34 3.56 -5.04
C GLY A 211 47.40 3.44 -3.94
N ARG A 212 48.42 4.31 -3.93
CA ARG A 212 49.53 4.27 -2.97
C ARG A 212 49.47 5.47 -2.05
N ALA A 213 49.65 5.24 -0.75
CA ALA A 213 49.66 6.31 0.24
C ALA A 213 50.84 7.27 0.05
N VAL A 214 50.57 8.57 0.15
CA VAL A 214 51.58 9.65 0.10
C VAL A 214 51.83 10.17 1.52
N TRP A 215 53.10 10.21 1.91
CA TRP A 215 53.54 10.64 3.24
C TRP A 215 54.39 11.90 3.11
N LEU A 216 53.97 12.98 3.76
CA LEU A 216 54.65 14.28 3.74
C LEU A 216 55.04 14.62 5.18
N GLU A 217 56.29 14.37 5.51
CA GLU A 217 56.80 14.42 6.89
C GLU A 217 57.15 15.84 7.36
N SER A 218 57.23 16.81 6.43
CA SER A 218 57.55 18.21 6.72
C SER A 218 56.93 19.19 5.70
N PRO A 219 56.82 20.49 6.04
CA PRO A 219 56.43 21.55 5.11
C PRO A 219 57.28 21.60 3.83
N GLU A 220 58.60 21.40 3.96
CA GLU A 220 59.55 21.44 2.85
C GLU A 220 59.32 20.28 1.87
N ALA A 221 58.93 19.10 2.39
CA ALA A 221 58.57 17.96 1.56
C ALA A 221 57.30 18.24 0.74
N TYR A 222 56.28 18.85 1.36
CA TYR A 222 55.07 19.29 0.67
C TYR A 222 55.40 20.33 -0.41
N ALA A 223 56.13 21.39 -0.04
CA ALA A 223 56.51 22.48 -0.95
C ALA A 223 57.28 21.99 -2.19
N ARG A 224 58.15 20.99 -2.01
CA ARG A 224 58.94 20.41 -3.10
C ARG A 224 58.11 19.53 -4.03
N GLY A 225 57.24 18.68 -3.48
CA GLY A 225 56.41 17.76 -4.27
C GLY A 225 55.26 18.46 -4.98
N TYR A 226 54.64 19.45 -4.32
CA TYR A 226 53.38 20.06 -4.73
C TYR A 226 53.40 21.59 -4.55
N PRO A 227 54.31 22.32 -5.25
CA PRO A 227 54.59 23.74 -4.99
C PRO A 227 53.40 24.67 -5.21
N ALA A 228 52.53 24.37 -6.19
CA ALA A 228 51.33 25.16 -6.44
C ALA A 228 50.31 25.05 -5.29
N MET A 229 50.11 23.84 -4.76
CA MET A 229 49.18 23.60 -3.67
C MET A 229 49.72 24.07 -2.32
N TRP A 230 51.03 23.95 -2.10
CA TRP A 230 51.69 24.47 -0.90
C TRP A 230 51.40 25.96 -0.67
N ARG A 231 51.41 26.78 -1.74
CA ARG A 231 51.11 28.22 -1.65
C ARG A 231 49.71 28.52 -1.12
N LEU A 232 48.77 27.59 -1.28
CA LEU A 232 47.39 27.71 -0.82
C LEU A 232 47.19 27.18 0.60
N THR A 233 48.01 26.20 1.03
CA THR A 233 47.85 25.48 2.31
C THR A 233 48.81 25.92 3.42
N SER A 234 49.92 26.60 3.10
CA SER A 234 51.00 26.94 4.03
C SER A 234 50.63 27.85 5.21
N ARG A 235 49.44 28.48 5.19
CA ARG A 235 48.98 29.42 6.22
C ARG A 235 48.17 28.76 7.36
N ARG A 236 48.07 27.42 7.39
CA ARG A 236 47.12 26.69 8.25
C ARG A 236 47.73 25.95 9.45
N GLY A 237 48.97 26.23 9.86
CA GLY A 237 49.56 25.69 11.10
C GLY A 237 49.67 24.15 11.12
N ARG A 238 49.99 23.56 9.97
CA ARG A 238 50.19 22.11 9.79
C ARG A 238 51.61 21.85 9.31
N GLU A 239 52.22 20.80 9.82
CA GLU A 239 53.63 20.51 9.56
C GLU A 239 53.88 19.10 9.00
N ALA A 240 52.91 18.18 9.08
CA ALA A 240 52.98 16.89 8.38
C ALA A 240 51.60 16.44 7.87
N TRP A 241 51.58 15.58 6.85
CA TRP A 241 50.38 15.06 6.20
C TRP A 241 50.54 13.61 5.77
N ALA A 242 49.46 12.84 5.87
CA ALA A 242 49.34 11.51 5.29
C ALA A 242 48.08 11.47 4.42
N TYR A 243 48.25 11.03 3.17
CA TYR A 243 47.15 10.79 2.24
C TYR A 243 47.05 9.29 2.00
N LEU A 244 45.94 8.68 2.39
CA LEU A 244 45.72 7.24 2.31
C LEU A 244 44.56 6.93 1.37
N PRO A 245 44.68 5.88 0.52
CA PRO A 245 43.59 5.46 -0.34
C PRO A 245 42.50 4.77 0.50
N LEU A 246 41.24 5.05 0.16
CA LEU A 246 40.07 4.34 0.64
C LEU A 246 39.63 3.40 -0.48
N VAL A 247 39.75 2.09 -0.25
CA VAL A 247 39.72 1.09 -1.33
C VAL A 247 38.63 0.05 -1.08
N THR A 248 37.74 -0.09 -2.06
CA THR A 248 36.64 -1.06 -2.07
C THR A 248 36.76 -1.93 -3.31
N GLY A 249 36.77 -3.26 -3.16
CA GLY A 249 36.83 -4.17 -4.31
C GLY A 249 38.02 -3.92 -5.25
N GLY A 250 39.15 -3.43 -4.72
CA GLY A 250 40.36 -3.11 -5.49
C GLY A 250 40.35 -1.77 -6.24
N LYS A 251 39.27 -0.97 -6.15
CA LYS A 251 39.20 0.39 -6.72
C LYS A 251 39.32 1.45 -5.62
N VAL A 252 40.04 2.53 -5.90
CA VAL A 252 40.15 3.68 -4.99
C VAL A 252 38.87 4.50 -5.08
N GLN A 253 38.02 4.40 -4.06
CA GLN A 253 36.74 5.10 -3.98
C GLN A 253 36.87 6.49 -3.35
N GLY A 254 37.91 6.68 -2.54
CA GLY A 254 38.18 7.92 -1.85
C GLY A 254 39.63 8.05 -1.42
N VAL A 255 39.97 9.21 -0.88
CA VAL A 255 41.29 9.49 -0.29
C VAL A 255 41.10 10.19 1.03
N TRP A 256 41.68 9.66 2.10
CA TRP A 256 41.70 10.30 3.39
C TRP A 256 43.00 11.08 3.58
N LEU A 257 42.85 12.36 3.90
CA LEU A 257 43.91 13.26 4.33
C LEU A 257 43.88 13.34 5.87
N ALA A 258 44.99 12.97 6.49
CA ALA A 258 45.27 13.19 7.90
C ALA A 258 46.41 14.23 8.02
N ALA A 259 46.19 15.30 8.76
CA ALA A 259 47.15 16.40 8.95
C ALA A 259 47.53 16.58 10.43
N PHE A 260 48.78 16.96 10.65
CA PHE A 260 49.41 17.00 11.97
C PHE A 260 50.02 18.38 12.26
N GLY A 261 50.05 18.76 13.54
CA GLY A 261 50.56 20.06 14.01
C GLY A 261 52.08 20.17 14.11
N ALA A 262 52.79 19.05 14.10
CA ALA A 262 54.25 19.00 14.18
C ALA A 262 54.85 18.12 13.07
N PRO A 263 56.12 18.32 12.69
CA PRO A 263 56.80 17.47 11.72
C PRO A 263 56.90 16.05 12.30
N ARG A 264 56.72 15.04 11.46
CA ARG A 264 56.63 13.65 11.93
C ARG A 264 57.25 12.68 10.94
N VAL A 265 58.12 11.81 11.45
CA VAL A 265 58.56 10.61 10.73
C VAL A 265 57.54 9.50 10.97
N PHE A 266 56.96 8.94 9.91
CA PHE A 266 55.94 7.91 10.05
C PHE A 266 56.58 6.53 10.20
N SER A 267 56.63 6.03 11.44
CA SER A 267 57.12 4.67 11.75
C SER A 267 56.24 3.59 11.11
N ALA A 268 56.72 2.36 11.05
CA ALA A 268 55.93 1.22 10.55
C ALA A 268 54.61 1.04 11.34
N ALA A 269 54.65 1.29 12.66
CA ALA A 269 53.48 1.24 13.51
C ALA A 269 52.49 2.39 13.21
N ASP A 270 52.97 3.62 12.98
CA ASP A 270 52.12 4.76 12.61
C ASP A 270 51.40 4.51 11.27
N ARG A 271 52.13 3.97 10.28
CA ARG A 271 51.58 3.64 8.97
C ARG A 271 50.54 2.53 9.05
N ALA A 272 50.78 1.51 9.89
CA ALA A 272 49.81 0.43 10.11
C ALA A 272 48.52 0.98 10.75
N LEU A 273 48.65 1.81 11.79
CA LEU A 273 47.51 2.42 12.46
C LEU A 273 46.66 3.28 11.50
N LEU A 274 47.30 4.16 10.74
CA LEU A 274 46.60 5.02 9.77
C LEU A 274 45.95 4.20 8.65
N ARG A 275 46.54 3.09 8.22
CA ARG A 275 45.90 2.19 7.25
C ARG A 275 44.66 1.50 7.83
N THR A 276 44.71 1.08 9.09
CA THR A 276 43.52 0.52 9.77
C THR A 276 42.41 1.56 9.89
N ALA A 277 42.74 2.79 10.30
CA ALA A 277 41.76 3.88 10.34
C ALA A 277 41.20 4.21 8.94
N ALA A 278 42.04 4.19 7.89
CA ALA A 278 41.60 4.35 6.51
C ALA A 278 40.63 3.23 6.08
N ALA A 279 40.87 1.98 6.48
CA ALA A 279 39.95 0.88 6.19
C ALA A 279 38.58 1.10 6.86
N LEU A 280 38.55 1.53 8.12
CA LEU A 280 37.29 1.86 8.81
C LEU A 280 36.55 3.03 8.15
N LEU A 281 37.28 4.08 7.75
CA LEU A 281 36.72 5.21 7.01
C LEU A 281 36.23 4.81 5.60
N THR A 282 36.81 3.77 5.00
CA THR A 282 36.33 3.23 3.73
C THR A 282 34.93 2.65 3.91
N SER A 283 34.72 1.83 4.94
CA SER A 283 33.38 1.28 5.23
C SER A 283 32.37 2.37 5.58
N ALA A 284 32.78 3.42 6.29
CA ALA A 284 31.90 4.57 6.57
C ALA A 284 31.55 5.37 5.31
N LEU A 285 32.52 5.54 4.38
CA LEU A 285 32.29 6.20 3.09
C LEU A 285 31.32 5.40 2.21
N GLU A 286 31.47 4.08 2.17
CA GLU A 286 30.54 3.19 1.47
C GLU A 286 29.13 3.33 2.02
N ARG A 287 28.94 3.19 3.34
CA ARG A 287 27.62 3.35 3.98
C ARG A 287 26.99 4.71 3.69
N SER A 288 27.77 5.78 3.85
CA SER A 288 27.29 7.14 3.60
C SER A 288 26.84 7.34 2.14
N ARG A 289 27.54 6.73 1.18
CA ARG A 289 27.19 6.84 -0.26
C ARG A 289 26.00 5.97 -0.63
N THR A 290 25.94 4.74 -0.12
CA THR A 290 24.77 3.86 -0.32
C THR A 290 23.52 4.54 0.23
N GLY A 291 23.56 5.02 1.47
CA GLY A 291 22.44 5.75 2.06
C GLY A 291 22.07 7.04 1.30
N ALA A 292 23.05 7.78 0.77
CA ALA A 292 22.79 8.98 -0.04
C ALA A 292 22.15 8.63 -1.41
N ALA A 293 22.57 7.55 -2.05
CA ALA A 293 22.01 7.08 -3.32
C ALA A 293 20.58 6.57 -3.13
N GLU A 294 20.36 5.79 -2.07
CA GLU A 294 19.05 5.33 -1.60
C GLU A 294 18.09 6.50 -1.36
N LEU A 295 18.53 7.52 -0.60
CA LEU A 295 17.77 8.76 -0.39
C LEU A 295 17.45 9.52 -1.69
N ALA A 296 18.39 9.55 -2.63
CA ALA A 296 18.18 10.23 -3.92
C ALA A 296 17.16 9.49 -4.79
N LEU A 297 17.26 8.16 -4.87
CA LEU A 297 16.29 7.32 -5.56
C LEU A 297 14.91 7.43 -4.92
N SER A 298 14.87 7.44 -3.58
CA SER A 298 13.67 7.64 -2.81
C SER A 298 12.94 8.93 -3.15
N ARG A 299 13.66 10.05 -3.17
CA ARG A 299 13.10 11.34 -3.57
C ARG A 299 12.60 11.35 -5.02
N GLY A 300 13.31 10.67 -5.92
CA GLY A 300 12.90 10.52 -7.32
C GLY A 300 11.57 9.77 -7.45
N LEU A 301 11.44 8.63 -6.77
CA LEU A 301 10.21 7.83 -6.76
C LEU A 301 9.05 8.62 -6.14
N ARG A 302 9.26 9.28 -4.99
CA ARG A 302 8.22 10.12 -4.36
C ARG A 302 7.73 11.25 -5.28
N SER A 303 8.66 11.92 -5.97
CA SER A 303 8.31 12.99 -6.91
C SER A 303 7.45 12.49 -8.06
N SER A 304 7.56 11.20 -8.44
CA SER A 304 6.71 10.59 -9.47
C SER A 304 5.32 10.22 -8.96
N MET A 305 5.17 9.96 -7.65
CA MET A 305 3.89 9.63 -7.01
C MET A 305 2.97 10.85 -6.85
N GLY A 306 3.52 12.02 -6.55
CA GLY A 306 2.74 13.25 -6.28
C GLY A 306 2.03 13.92 -7.47
N ALA A 307 2.02 13.32 -8.67
CA ALA A 307 1.39 13.91 -9.85
C ALA A 307 -0.14 13.66 -9.95
N ALA A 308 -0.70 12.73 -9.16
CA ALA A 308 -2.14 12.48 -9.10
C ALA A 308 -2.81 13.40 -8.08
N ALA A 309 -2.81 14.71 -8.34
CA ALA A 309 -3.41 15.69 -7.42
C ALA A 309 -4.91 15.44 -7.25
N GLY A 310 -5.35 15.43 -5.98
CA GLY A 310 -6.76 15.47 -5.58
C GLY A 310 -7.49 16.67 -6.20
N GLY A 311 -8.81 16.61 -6.17
CA GLY A 311 -9.67 17.66 -6.72
C GLY A 311 -10.96 17.15 -7.35
N VAL A 312 -11.76 18.10 -7.84
CA VAL A 312 -13.07 17.85 -8.45
C VAL A 312 -12.91 17.42 -9.90
N ARG A 313 -13.48 16.27 -10.26
CA ARG A 313 -13.51 15.69 -11.61
C ARG A 313 -14.95 15.33 -11.99
N LYS A 314 -15.59 16.15 -12.84
CA LYS A 314 -16.88 15.86 -13.49
C LYS A 314 -17.96 15.26 -12.57
N GLY A 315 -18.12 15.76 -11.34
CA GLY A 315 -19.11 15.23 -10.38
C GLY A 315 -18.59 14.16 -9.42
N LEU A 316 -17.28 13.89 -9.45
CA LEU A 316 -16.57 13.14 -8.41
C LEU A 316 -15.54 14.05 -7.74
N THR A 317 -15.41 13.98 -6.43
CA THR A 317 -14.33 14.64 -5.68
C THR A 317 -13.39 13.57 -5.14
N VAL A 318 -12.08 13.74 -5.35
CA VAL A 318 -11.05 12.80 -4.89
C VAL A 318 -10.08 13.49 -3.93
N ALA A 319 -9.80 12.84 -2.79
CA ALA A 319 -8.69 13.19 -1.90
C ALA A 319 -7.77 11.98 -1.72
N ASN A 320 -6.49 12.21 -1.49
CA ASN A 320 -5.51 11.13 -1.30
C ASN A 320 -4.41 11.51 -0.32
N ARG A 321 -3.80 10.51 0.32
CA ARG A 321 -2.64 10.68 1.17
C ARG A 321 -1.65 9.54 0.96
N TYR A 322 -0.37 9.87 1.12
CA TYR A 322 0.70 8.89 1.16
C TYR A 322 1.67 9.22 2.29
N VAL A 323 1.83 8.27 3.22
CA VAL A 323 2.78 8.38 4.33
C VAL A 323 3.74 7.20 4.23
N PRO A 324 4.99 7.41 3.80
CA PRO A 324 5.97 6.33 3.77
C PRO A 324 6.51 6.06 5.18
N THR A 325 6.68 4.80 5.54
CA THR A 325 7.27 4.40 6.81
C THR A 325 8.62 3.74 6.61
N GLY A 326 9.67 4.39 7.12
CA GLY A 326 11.03 3.87 7.01
C GLY A 326 12.04 4.84 7.60
N GLY A 327 12.75 4.41 8.64
CA GLY A 327 13.87 5.15 9.21
C GLY A 327 14.94 5.42 8.15
N GLY A 328 14.91 6.61 7.55
CA GLY A 328 15.88 7.10 6.58
C GLY A 328 15.56 6.80 5.11
N LEU A 329 14.96 5.66 4.79
CA LEU A 329 14.49 5.32 3.44
C LEU A 329 13.00 5.68 3.31
N MET A 330 12.72 6.89 2.81
CA MET A 330 11.36 7.41 2.66
C MET A 330 10.67 6.87 1.38
N VAL A 331 10.70 5.55 1.14
CA VAL A 331 9.95 4.92 0.02
C VAL A 331 9.38 3.59 0.44
N GLY A 332 8.16 3.37 -0.02
CA GLY A 332 7.41 2.16 0.24
C GLY A 332 7.08 1.28 -0.93
N GLY A 333 6.54 0.12 -0.61
CA GLY A 333 5.86 -0.80 -1.53
C GLY A 333 4.48 -0.29 -1.94
N ASP A 334 3.85 0.52 -1.10
CA ASP A 334 2.53 1.11 -1.31
C ASP A 334 2.45 2.13 -2.45
N TRP A 335 1.33 2.12 -3.18
CA TRP A 335 0.98 3.17 -4.13
C TRP A 335 -0.52 3.41 -4.23
N TYR A 336 -0.85 4.58 -4.77
CA TYR A 336 -2.16 4.86 -5.35
C TYR A 336 -1.99 5.51 -6.73
N ASP A 337 -3.04 5.46 -7.57
CA ASP A 337 -3.11 6.25 -8.79
C ASP A 337 -4.55 6.67 -9.12
N VAL A 338 -4.70 7.80 -9.83
CA VAL A 338 -6.00 8.31 -10.30
C VAL A 338 -5.93 8.62 -11.79
N ILE A 339 -6.42 7.69 -12.60
CA ILE A 339 -6.23 7.68 -14.05
C ILE A 339 -7.49 8.22 -14.73
N GLN A 340 -7.34 9.13 -15.68
CA GLN A 340 -8.46 9.56 -16.51
C GLN A 340 -8.67 8.54 -17.64
N LEU A 341 -9.86 7.96 -17.71
CA LEU A 341 -10.21 6.98 -18.72
C LEU A 341 -10.98 7.62 -19.89
N PRO A 342 -11.06 6.94 -21.05
CA PRO A 342 -11.98 7.30 -22.12
C PRO A 342 -13.43 7.45 -21.63
N GLY A 343 -14.23 8.27 -22.32
CA GLY A 343 -15.63 8.49 -21.94
C GLY A 343 -15.84 9.39 -20.72
N GLY A 344 -14.77 9.88 -20.07
CA GLY A 344 -14.86 10.76 -18.92
C GLY A 344 -14.94 10.05 -17.57
N LYS A 345 -14.85 8.72 -17.58
CA LYS A 345 -14.68 7.88 -16.39
C LYS A 345 -13.31 8.10 -15.74
N ILE A 346 -13.16 7.66 -14.50
CA ILE A 346 -11.87 7.69 -13.78
C ILE A 346 -11.55 6.29 -13.24
N ALA A 347 -10.28 5.93 -13.17
CA ALA A 347 -9.84 4.77 -12.40
C ALA A 347 -9.13 5.24 -11.12
N CYS A 348 -9.45 4.60 -10.01
CA CYS A 348 -8.76 4.71 -8.74
C CYS A 348 -8.07 3.38 -8.47
N VAL A 349 -6.78 3.43 -8.15
CA VAL A 349 -5.96 2.25 -7.89
C VAL A 349 -5.29 2.44 -6.55
N VAL A 350 -5.30 1.41 -5.71
CA VAL A 350 -4.46 1.30 -4.51
C VAL A 350 -3.82 -0.08 -4.52
N GLY A 351 -2.57 -0.17 -4.12
CA GLY A 351 -1.89 -1.44 -3.99
C GLY A 351 -0.65 -1.35 -3.13
N ASP A 352 -0.13 -2.52 -2.79
CA ASP A 352 1.06 -2.71 -1.96
C ASP A 352 1.93 -3.82 -2.55
N VAL A 353 3.24 -3.58 -2.64
CA VAL A 353 4.24 -4.56 -3.06
C VAL A 353 4.92 -5.11 -1.83
N GLN A 354 5.02 -6.44 -1.74
CA GLN A 354 5.67 -7.09 -0.61
C GLN A 354 7.07 -6.52 -0.31
N GLY A 355 7.20 -5.93 0.88
CA GLY A 355 8.43 -5.38 1.44
C GLY A 355 8.58 -3.87 1.22
N HIS A 356 9.39 -3.23 2.05
CA HIS A 356 9.54 -1.77 2.11
C HIS A 356 10.98 -1.33 1.72
N ASP A 357 11.61 -2.07 0.81
CA ASP A 357 12.97 -1.80 0.34
C ASP A 357 13.00 -1.05 -1.00
N VAL A 358 14.18 -0.59 -1.40
CA VAL A 358 14.37 0.12 -2.68
C VAL A 358 13.95 -0.70 -3.90
N HIS A 359 14.06 -2.03 -3.83
CA HIS A 359 13.67 -2.91 -4.92
C HIS A 359 12.15 -3.02 -5.01
N ALA A 360 11.45 -3.16 -3.88
CA ALA A 360 9.99 -3.10 -3.80
C ALA A 360 9.46 -1.78 -4.35
N ALA A 361 10.06 -0.65 -3.97
CA ALA A 361 9.73 0.66 -4.52
C ALA A 361 9.95 0.77 -6.04
N GLY A 362 10.98 0.10 -6.56
CA GLY A 362 11.25 -0.02 -7.99
C GLY A 362 10.21 -0.87 -8.73
N LEU A 363 9.75 -1.97 -8.13
CA LEU A 363 8.66 -2.80 -8.64
C LEU A 363 7.32 -2.06 -8.61
N MET A 364 7.00 -1.39 -7.51
CA MET A 364 5.82 -0.54 -7.36
C MET A 364 5.70 0.46 -8.51
N SER A 365 6.79 1.19 -8.81
CA SER A 365 6.80 2.17 -9.91
C SER A 365 6.50 1.53 -11.27
N GLN A 366 7.04 0.33 -11.52
CA GLN A 366 6.79 -0.43 -12.73
C GLN A 366 5.34 -0.94 -12.79
N LEU A 367 4.80 -1.47 -11.69
CA LEU A 367 3.41 -1.93 -11.61
C LEU A 367 2.43 -0.79 -11.81
N ARG A 368 2.63 0.34 -11.14
CA ARG A 368 1.83 1.55 -11.33
C ARG A 368 1.84 1.98 -12.80
N THR A 369 3.01 2.00 -13.44
CA THR A 369 3.14 2.34 -14.87
C THR A 369 2.40 1.35 -15.77
N ALA A 370 2.50 0.03 -15.48
CA ALA A 370 1.83 -1.01 -16.24
C ALA A 370 0.30 -0.90 -16.12
N VAL A 371 -0.22 -0.76 -14.89
CA VAL A 371 -1.66 -0.54 -14.64
C VAL A 371 -2.15 0.70 -15.36
N HIS A 372 -1.42 1.82 -15.27
CA HIS A 372 -1.76 3.06 -15.96
C HIS A 372 -1.83 2.86 -17.47
N ALA A 373 -0.86 2.18 -18.06
CA ALA A 373 -0.84 1.91 -19.50
C ALA A 373 -2.02 1.03 -19.93
N TYR A 374 -2.30 -0.07 -19.21
CA TYR A 374 -3.42 -0.96 -19.54
C TYR A 374 -4.77 -0.26 -19.38
N ALA A 375 -4.94 0.58 -18.36
CA ALA A 375 -6.12 1.39 -18.17
C ALA A 375 -6.29 2.43 -19.29
N ALA A 376 -5.21 3.11 -19.70
CA ALA A 376 -5.23 4.07 -20.79
C ALA A 376 -5.54 3.44 -22.16
N GLU A 377 -5.18 2.17 -22.35
CA GLU A 377 -5.57 1.36 -23.53
C GLU A 377 -7.05 0.95 -23.53
N GLY A 378 -7.76 1.10 -22.41
CA GLY A 378 -9.19 0.79 -22.27
C GLY A 378 -9.49 -0.67 -21.98
N HIS A 379 -8.55 -1.44 -21.41
CA HIS A 379 -8.84 -2.79 -20.91
C HIS A 379 -9.78 -2.74 -19.71
N GLY A 380 -10.59 -3.78 -19.50
CA GLY A 380 -11.44 -3.93 -18.32
C GLY A 380 -10.65 -4.24 -17.03
N PRO A 381 -11.25 -4.02 -15.84
CA PRO A 381 -10.58 -4.24 -14.55
C PRO A 381 -9.95 -5.64 -14.37
N ASP A 382 -10.67 -6.68 -14.77
CA ASP A 382 -10.23 -8.09 -14.80
C ASP A 382 -8.95 -8.27 -15.63
N ALA A 383 -8.99 -7.77 -16.87
CA ALA A 383 -7.89 -7.90 -17.80
C ALA A 383 -6.66 -7.09 -17.36
N ILE A 384 -6.87 -5.93 -16.74
CA ILE A 384 -5.79 -5.10 -16.17
C ILE A 384 -5.07 -5.87 -15.06
N LEU A 385 -5.79 -6.42 -14.08
CA LEU A 385 -5.16 -7.16 -12.98
C LEU A 385 -4.49 -8.44 -13.47
N ALA A 386 -5.13 -9.19 -14.38
CA ALA A 386 -4.53 -10.40 -14.95
C ALA A 386 -3.23 -10.11 -15.73
N ARG A 387 -3.20 -9.04 -16.52
CA ARG A 387 -1.98 -8.61 -17.24
C ARG A 387 -0.90 -8.12 -16.29
N THR A 388 -1.28 -7.37 -15.27
CA THR A 388 -0.35 -6.85 -14.24
C THR A 388 0.25 -7.99 -13.42
N SER A 389 -0.55 -9.01 -13.07
CA SER A 389 -0.09 -10.21 -12.38
C SER A 389 0.95 -10.98 -13.18
N ARG A 390 0.69 -11.20 -14.49
CA ARG A 390 1.67 -11.82 -15.40
C ARG A 390 2.94 -10.97 -15.57
N PHE A 391 2.80 -9.65 -15.61
CA PHE A 391 3.93 -8.75 -15.71
C PHE A 391 4.82 -8.82 -14.46
N LEU A 392 4.23 -8.82 -13.26
CA LEU A 392 4.97 -8.99 -12.01
C LEU A 392 5.69 -10.34 -11.96
N ALA A 393 4.99 -11.43 -12.26
CA ALA A 393 5.58 -12.77 -12.28
C ALA A 393 6.77 -12.90 -13.24
N ALA A 394 6.79 -12.13 -14.33
CA ALA A 394 7.90 -12.10 -15.28
C ALA A 394 9.07 -11.19 -14.83
N LEU A 395 8.82 -10.23 -13.93
CA LEU A 395 9.84 -9.34 -13.38
C LEU A 395 10.54 -9.93 -12.17
N ASP A 396 9.77 -10.54 -11.26
CA ASP A 396 10.26 -11.08 -10.00
C ASP A 396 9.35 -12.23 -9.56
N GLU A 397 9.87 -13.46 -9.56
CA GLU A 397 9.12 -14.67 -9.19
C GLU A 397 8.94 -14.81 -7.68
N ASP A 398 9.75 -14.10 -6.88
CA ASP A 398 9.78 -14.21 -5.42
C ASP A 398 8.93 -13.14 -4.71
N ARG A 399 8.35 -12.20 -5.46
CA ARG A 399 7.53 -11.10 -4.92
C ARG A 399 6.11 -11.11 -5.45
N PHE A 400 5.21 -10.67 -4.59
CA PHE A 400 3.82 -10.44 -4.93
C PHE A 400 3.40 -9.03 -4.58
N ALA A 401 2.23 -8.63 -5.08
CA ALA A 401 1.62 -7.36 -4.75
C ALA A 401 0.11 -7.51 -4.56
N THR A 402 -0.46 -6.81 -3.58
CA THR A 402 -1.90 -6.65 -3.47
C THR A 402 -2.35 -5.45 -4.29
N CYS A 403 -3.56 -5.48 -4.84
CA CYS A 403 -4.10 -4.36 -5.62
C CYS A 403 -5.62 -4.35 -5.61
N LEU A 404 -6.22 -3.16 -5.46
CA LEU A 404 -7.62 -2.90 -5.71
C LEU A 404 -7.74 -1.86 -6.82
N TYR A 405 -8.43 -2.23 -7.90
CA TYR A 405 -8.71 -1.36 -9.04
C TYR A 405 -10.20 -1.03 -9.08
N VAL A 406 -10.53 0.26 -9.18
CA VAL A 406 -11.90 0.76 -9.22
C VAL A 406 -12.06 1.68 -10.43
N GLU A 407 -12.87 1.30 -11.40
CA GLU A 407 -13.32 2.19 -12.48
C GLU A 407 -14.65 2.83 -12.11
N ALA A 408 -14.69 4.16 -12.04
CA ALA A 408 -15.87 4.94 -11.66
C ALA A 408 -16.42 5.72 -12.85
N ASP A 409 -17.72 5.52 -13.13
CA ASP A 409 -18.48 6.35 -14.05
C ASP A 409 -19.16 7.51 -13.28
N PRO A 410 -18.70 8.77 -13.44
CA PRO A 410 -19.28 9.90 -12.72
C PRO A 410 -20.74 10.17 -13.10
N ALA A 411 -21.17 9.82 -14.32
CA ALA A 411 -22.51 10.13 -14.79
C ALA A 411 -23.55 9.25 -14.10
N THR A 412 -23.26 7.95 -13.99
CA THR A 412 -24.18 6.96 -13.42
C THR A 412 -23.94 6.74 -11.93
N GLY A 413 -22.70 6.91 -11.45
CA GLY A 413 -22.28 6.47 -10.12
C GLY A 413 -21.85 5.01 -10.06
N VAL A 414 -21.91 4.28 -11.18
CA VAL A 414 -21.51 2.86 -11.22
C VAL A 414 -19.99 2.74 -11.11
N LEU A 415 -19.56 1.89 -10.18
CA LEU A 415 -18.19 1.49 -9.94
C LEU A 415 -18.00 0.04 -10.39
N MET A 416 -16.93 -0.23 -11.14
CA MET A 416 -16.47 -1.57 -11.48
C MET A 416 -15.20 -1.87 -10.70
N LEU A 417 -15.23 -2.87 -9.82
CA LEU A 417 -14.13 -3.17 -8.90
C LEU A 417 -13.52 -4.53 -9.23
N ALA A 418 -12.19 -4.62 -9.20
CA ALA A 418 -11.47 -5.88 -9.20
C ALA A 418 -10.41 -5.87 -8.10
N ARG A 419 -10.32 -6.95 -7.33
CA ARG A 419 -9.45 -7.07 -6.15
C ARG A 419 -8.45 -8.22 -6.31
N ALA A 420 -7.18 -7.96 -6.03
CA ALA A 420 -6.10 -8.93 -5.95
C ALA A 420 -5.53 -8.94 -4.53
N GLY A 421 -6.09 -9.77 -3.64
CA GLY A 421 -5.63 -9.94 -2.25
C GLY A 421 -5.59 -8.67 -1.38
N HIS A 422 -6.14 -7.53 -1.83
CA HIS A 422 -6.06 -6.24 -1.14
C HIS A 422 -7.19 -6.08 -0.11
N PRO A 423 -7.05 -5.20 0.91
CA PRO A 423 -8.16 -4.88 1.81
C PRO A 423 -9.43 -4.43 1.08
N HIS A 424 -10.58 -4.72 1.69
CA HIS A 424 -11.89 -4.34 1.16
C HIS A 424 -12.12 -2.82 1.24
N PRO A 425 -12.77 -2.23 0.23
CA PRO A 425 -13.12 -0.82 0.28
C PRO A 425 -14.21 -0.56 1.34
N VAL A 426 -14.27 0.68 1.81
CA VAL A 426 -15.24 1.12 2.81
C VAL A 426 -16.15 2.16 2.19
N LEU A 427 -17.46 1.94 2.29
CA LEU A 427 -18.49 2.88 1.88
C LEU A 427 -19.01 3.65 3.10
N ARG A 428 -18.89 4.97 3.07
CA ARG A 428 -19.51 5.87 4.04
C ARG A 428 -20.74 6.52 3.41
N LEU A 429 -21.88 6.34 4.08
CA LEU A 429 -23.16 6.90 3.70
C LEU A 429 -23.31 8.35 4.18
N PRO A 430 -24.29 9.13 3.65
CA PRO A 430 -24.46 10.54 4.00
C PRO A 430 -24.80 10.78 5.48
N ASP A 431 -25.44 9.81 6.13
CA ASP A 431 -25.79 9.83 7.57
C ASP A 431 -24.59 9.58 8.49
N GLY A 432 -23.46 9.14 7.94
CA GLY A 432 -22.23 8.82 8.68
C GLY A 432 -22.00 7.33 8.90
N THR A 433 -22.95 6.46 8.57
CA THR A 433 -22.73 5.00 8.63
C THR A 433 -21.58 4.61 7.71
N CYS A 434 -20.66 3.80 8.21
CA CYS A 434 -19.54 3.27 7.45
C CYS A 434 -19.66 1.74 7.35
N LEU A 435 -19.58 1.23 6.13
CA LEU A 435 -19.78 -0.18 5.79
C LEU A 435 -18.59 -0.68 4.98
N ILE A 436 -17.95 -1.77 5.42
CA ILE A 436 -16.99 -2.49 4.59
C ILE A 436 -17.77 -3.17 3.45
N LYS A 437 -17.40 -2.86 2.21
CA LYS A 437 -17.98 -3.47 1.02
C LYS A 437 -17.15 -4.67 0.60
N HIS A 438 -17.75 -5.85 0.73
CA HIS A 438 -17.12 -7.07 0.27
C HIS A 438 -16.99 -7.01 -1.26
N VAL A 439 -15.77 -7.25 -1.74
CA VAL A 439 -15.43 -7.28 -3.17
C VAL A 439 -14.75 -8.60 -3.42
N ARG A 440 -15.31 -9.40 -4.33
CA ARG A 440 -14.72 -10.66 -4.76
C ARG A 440 -13.32 -10.38 -5.28
N GLY A 441 -12.38 -11.22 -4.88
CA GLY A 441 -10.98 -11.05 -5.25
C GLY A 441 -10.35 -12.35 -5.75
N GLY A 442 -9.23 -12.20 -6.43
CA GLY A 442 -8.30 -13.29 -6.68
C GLY A 442 -7.07 -13.17 -5.78
N LEU A 443 -6.20 -14.18 -5.83
CA LEU A 443 -4.86 -14.13 -5.21
C LEU A 443 -4.07 -12.85 -5.56
N PRO A 444 -3.18 -12.40 -4.65
CA PRO A 444 -2.21 -11.35 -4.94
C PRO A 444 -1.51 -11.49 -6.30
N LEU A 445 -1.22 -10.36 -6.92
CA LEU A 445 -0.52 -10.27 -8.20
C LEU A 445 0.85 -10.97 -8.12
N GLY A 446 1.28 -11.63 -9.19
CA GLY A 446 2.57 -12.31 -9.27
C GLY A 446 2.53 -13.78 -8.81
N LEU A 447 1.54 -14.17 -7.99
CA LEU A 447 1.39 -15.56 -7.55
C LEU A 447 0.88 -16.48 -8.67
N LEU A 448 1.25 -17.77 -8.59
CA LEU A 448 0.88 -18.83 -9.54
C LEU A 448 1.17 -18.47 -11.02
N GLY A 449 2.23 -17.71 -11.29
CA GLY A 449 2.63 -17.34 -12.66
C GLY A 449 1.59 -16.49 -13.41
N GLY A 450 0.71 -15.78 -12.69
CA GLY A 450 -0.32 -14.93 -13.27
C GLY A 450 -1.50 -15.68 -13.92
N ALA A 451 -1.65 -16.97 -13.64
CA ALA A 451 -2.78 -17.80 -14.07
C ALA A 451 -3.98 -17.65 -13.12
N ASN A 452 -4.38 -16.41 -12.85
CA ASN A 452 -5.38 -16.09 -11.84
C ASN A 452 -6.54 -15.30 -12.45
N ASP A 453 -7.76 -15.63 -12.03
CA ASP A 453 -8.96 -14.91 -12.43
C ASP A 453 -9.27 -13.81 -11.40
N TYR A 454 -9.71 -12.66 -11.88
CA TYR A 454 -10.01 -11.48 -11.07
C TYR A 454 -11.45 -11.06 -11.36
N PRO A 455 -12.43 -11.52 -10.55
CA PRO A 455 -13.83 -11.21 -10.78
C PRO A 455 -14.09 -9.71 -10.67
N VAL A 456 -15.04 -9.22 -11.46
CA VAL A 456 -15.47 -7.81 -11.45
C VAL A 456 -16.79 -7.66 -10.70
N ASP A 457 -16.80 -6.77 -9.72
CA ASP A 457 -17.98 -6.43 -8.94
C ASP A 457 -18.51 -5.06 -9.33
N LEU A 458 -19.83 -4.91 -9.28
CA LEU A 458 -20.52 -3.66 -9.53
C LEU A 458 -21.02 -3.10 -8.21
N VAL A 459 -20.63 -1.86 -7.92
CA VAL A 459 -21.12 -1.09 -6.77
C VAL A 459 -21.65 0.24 -7.28
N GLU A 460 -22.79 0.70 -6.78
CA GLU A 460 -23.31 2.03 -7.08
C GLU A 460 -22.87 3.00 -5.97
N LEU A 461 -22.29 4.14 -6.36
CA LEU A 461 -21.94 5.22 -5.46
C LEU A 461 -22.98 6.32 -5.61
N ASP A 462 -23.84 6.48 -4.62
CA ASP A 462 -24.89 7.49 -4.62
C ASP A 462 -24.34 8.89 -4.29
N PRO A 463 -25.04 9.97 -4.70
CA PRO A 463 -24.59 11.32 -4.38
C PRO A 463 -24.45 11.54 -2.87
N GLY A 464 -23.28 12.04 -2.45
CA GLY A 464 -22.94 12.26 -1.05
C GLY A 464 -22.31 11.05 -0.36
N GLU A 465 -22.31 9.87 -0.98
CA GLU A 465 -21.54 8.72 -0.50
C GLU A 465 -20.05 8.87 -0.80
N ILE A 466 -19.25 8.28 0.08
CA ILE A 466 -17.79 8.33 0.02
C ILE A 466 -17.24 6.91 0.05
N LEU A 467 -16.43 6.54 -0.94
CA LEU A 467 -15.66 5.31 -0.95
C LEU A 467 -14.24 5.57 -0.47
N MET A 468 -13.79 4.82 0.52
CA MET A 468 -12.41 4.81 1.02
C MET A 468 -11.69 3.54 0.54
N LEU A 469 -10.51 3.74 -0.03
CA LEU A 469 -9.54 2.70 -0.38
C LEU A 469 -8.27 2.97 0.42
N CYS A 470 -7.70 1.94 1.04
CA CYS A 470 -6.44 2.08 1.76
C CYS A 470 -5.61 0.80 1.74
N THR A 471 -4.31 0.96 1.93
CA THR A 471 -3.40 -0.14 2.25
C THR A 471 -3.56 -0.55 3.72
N ASP A 472 -3.04 -1.72 4.05
CA ASP A 472 -3.10 -2.30 5.39
C ASP A 472 -2.34 -1.48 6.43
N GLY A 473 -1.31 -0.73 6.06
CA GLY A 473 -0.62 0.19 6.95
C GLY A 473 -1.54 1.25 7.59
N LEU A 474 -2.67 1.59 6.99
CA LEU A 474 -3.67 2.45 7.65
C LEU A 474 -4.43 1.71 8.77
N ILE A 475 -4.62 0.40 8.60
CA ILE A 475 -5.44 -0.45 9.46
C ILE A 475 -4.59 -1.05 10.59
N GLU A 476 -3.50 -1.74 10.25
CA GLU A 476 -2.69 -2.57 11.17
C GLU A 476 -1.57 -1.80 11.90
N ASN A 477 -1.48 -0.47 11.72
CA ASN A 477 -0.41 0.29 12.35
C ASN A 477 -0.55 0.36 13.89
N GLY A 478 0.59 0.32 14.58
CA GLY A 478 0.68 0.41 16.03
C GLY A 478 0.54 -0.94 16.75
N GLY A 479 0.54 -2.05 16.01
CA GLY A 479 0.30 -3.40 16.56
C GLY A 479 -1.17 -3.73 16.77
N ASP A 480 -2.06 -2.90 16.23
CA ASP A 480 -3.49 -3.18 16.17
C ASP A 480 -3.76 -4.27 15.13
N ASP A 481 -4.68 -5.18 15.45
CA ASP A 481 -5.19 -6.14 14.47
C ASP A 481 -6.19 -5.46 13.51
N MET A 482 -6.49 -6.15 12.39
CA MET A 482 -7.46 -5.71 11.38
C MET A 482 -8.80 -5.24 11.98
N PHE A 483 -9.28 -5.89 13.05
CA PHE A 483 -10.55 -5.56 13.69
C PHE A 483 -10.45 -4.22 14.44
N THR A 484 -9.43 -4.07 15.29
CA THR A 484 -9.24 -2.88 16.14
C THR A 484 -8.91 -1.67 15.27
N GLY A 485 -8.06 -1.87 14.25
CA GLY A 485 -7.75 -0.88 13.24
C GLY A 485 -8.98 -0.37 12.51
N TRP A 486 -9.85 -1.30 12.09
CA TRP A 486 -11.11 -0.92 11.44
C TRP A 486 -12.03 -0.11 12.34
N VAL A 487 -12.25 -0.53 13.60
CA VAL A 487 -13.12 0.21 14.53
C VAL A 487 -12.63 1.66 14.70
N ARG A 488 -11.32 1.85 14.84
CA ARG A 488 -10.68 3.18 14.90
C ARG A 488 -10.97 4.02 13.65
N LEU A 489 -10.78 3.45 12.46
CA LEU A 489 -10.99 4.14 11.18
C LEU A 489 -12.48 4.46 10.96
N ARG A 490 -13.37 3.53 11.30
CA ARG A 490 -14.82 3.69 11.22
C ARG A 490 -15.29 4.87 12.08
N ASP A 491 -14.81 4.96 13.31
CA ASP A 491 -15.19 6.05 14.22
C ASP A 491 -14.71 7.40 13.67
N ALA A 492 -13.47 7.46 13.17
CA ALA A 492 -12.91 8.65 12.52
C ALA A 492 -13.68 9.07 11.25
N LEU A 493 -14.07 8.12 10.41
CA LEU A 493 -14.90 8.37 9.23
C LEU A 493 -16.29 8.88 9.61
N THR A 494 -16.93 8.28 10.62
CA THR A 494 -18.29 8.61 11.07
C THR A 494 -18.37 10.06 11.55
N GLU A 495 -17.37 10.51 12.32
CA GLU A 495 -17.29 11.87 12.86
C GLU A 495 -16.89 12.95 11.86
N ALA A 496 -16.24 12.57 10.76
CA ALA A 496 -15.73 13.51 9.78
C ALA A 496 -16.85 14.25 9.02
N ASP A 497 -16.56 15.49 8.63
CA ASP A 497 -17.45 16.30 7.81
C ASP A 497 -17.49 15.74 6.37
N PRO A 498 -18.64 15.26 5.86
CA PRO A 498 -18.76 14.74 4.50
C PRO A 498 -18.50 15.81 3.42
N GLY A 499 -18.57 17.10 3.77
CA GLY A 499 -18.26 18.22 2.90
C GLY A 499 -16.75 18.38 2.63
N ASP A 500 -15.90 17.97 3.57
CA ASP A 500 -14.45 18.20 3.57
C ASP A 500 -13.67 16.88 3.47
N LEU A 501 -13.51 16.38 2.23
CA LEU A 501 -12.76 15.15 1.96
C LEU A 501 -11.28 15.26 2.34
N GLU A 502 -10.67 16.44 2.22
CA GLU A 502 -9.26 16.65 2.56
C GLU A 502 -9.07 16.58 4.08
N GLY A 503 -9.92 17.26 4.85
CA GLY A 503 -9.93 17.16 6.31
C GLY A 503 -10.30 15.78 6.82
N MET A 504 -11.16 15.04 6.10
CA MET A 504 -11.45 13.64 6.38
C MET A 504 -10.21 12.75 6.20
N ALA A 505 -9.45 12.92 5.11
CA ALA A 505 -8.22 12.19 4.87
C ALA A 505 -7.15 12.50 5.95
N ASP A 506 -7.00 13.77 6.33
CA ASP A 506 -6.08 14.19 7.40
C ASP A 506 -6.45 13.60 8.75
N ARG A 507 -7.75 13.54 9.07
CA ARG A 507 -8.22 12.92 10.31
C ARG A 507 -7.88 11.44 10.36
N LEU A 508 -8.07 10.71 9.26
CA LEU A 508 -7.78 9.28 9.21
C LEU A 508 -6.30 9.00 9.48
N LEU A 509 -5.39 9.78 8.88
CA LEU A 509 -3.97 9.69 9.17
C LEU A 509 -3.63 10.02 10.63
N ALA A 510 -4.26 11.05 11.20
CA ALA A 510 -4.00 11.46 12.58
C ALA A 510 -4.40 10.38 13.61
N THR A 511 -5.27 9.42 13.26
CA THR A 511 -5.57 8.27 14.14
C THR A 511 -4.39 7.31 14.30
N VAL A 512 -3.45 7.35 13.35
CA VAL A 512 -2.31 6.45 13.26
C VAL A 512 -1.05 7.09 13.86
N GLU A 513 -0.95 8.41 13.82
CA GLU A 513 0.12 9.21 14.40
C GLU A 513 -0.10 9.48 15.91
N THR A 514 -0.20 8.46 16.77
CA THR A 514 -0.27 8.70 18.23
C THR A 514 1.10 9.11 18.79
N PRO A 515 1.21 10.26 19.49
CA PRO A 515 2.48 10.78 20.00
C PRO A 515 2.75 10.22 21.40
N ASP A 516 3.06 8.92 21.54
CA ASP A 516 3.57 8.41 22.81
C ASP A 516 5.08 8.09 22.72
N PRO A 517 5.96 9.08 23.05
CA PRO A 517 7.41 8.92 22.94
C PRO A 517 8.01 7.93 23.97
N GLU A 518 7.23 7.43 24.93
CA GLU A 518 7.72 6.49 25.96
C GLU A 518 7.39 5.02 25.67
N VAL A 519 6.53 4.72 24.68
CA VAL A 519 6.06 3.34 24.39
C VAL A 519 6.25 2.94 22.92
N ALA A 520 7.14 3.58 22.16
CA ALA A 520 7.50 3.09 20.84
C ALA A 520 8.65 2.06 20.93
N PRO A 521 8.41 0.73 20.95
CA PRO A 521 9.42 -0.20 20.50
C PRO A 521 9.68 0.08 19.01
N ALA A 522 10.90 -0.13 18.57
CA ALA A 522 11.34 -0.02 17.18
C ALA A 522 10.74 -1.11 16.26
N HIS A 523 9.42 -1.23 16.20
CA HIS A 523 8.71 -1.96 15.15
C HIS A 523 8.09 -0.90 14.24
N GLY A 524 8.69 -0.76 13.04
CA GLY A 524 8.27 0.20 12.04
C GLY A 524 6.82 -0.06 11.62
N GLY A 525 6.04 1.02 11.51
CA GLY A 525 4.78 0.96 10.78
C GLY A 525 5.02 0.60 9.32
N ASP A 526 3.96 0.18 8.63
CA ASP A 526 4.01 0.00 7.17
C ASP A 526 3.76 1.34 6.46
N ASP A 527 4.01 1.38 5.16
CA ASP A 527 3.60 2.52 4.35
C ASP A 527 2.06 2.67 4.35
N ILE A 528 1.60 3.89 4.06
CA ILE A 528 0.17 4.19 4.02
C ILE A 528 -0.13 4.85 2.68
N ALA A 529 -1.00 4.23 1.88
CA ALA A 529 -1.71 4.86 0.79
C ALA A 529 -3.21 4.93 1.12
N LEU A 530 -3.79 6.11 0.99
CA LEU A 530 -5.21 6.37 1.24
C LEU A 530 -5.82 7.13 0.05
N LEU A 531 -6.98 6.70 -0.41
CA LEU A 531 -7.78 7.36 -1.44
C LEU A 531 -9.24 7.43 -0.99
N LEU A 532 -9.80 8.64 -1.03
CA LEU A 532 -11.21 8.92 -0.81
C LEU A 532 -11.85 9.40 -2.11
N LEU A 533 -12.99 8.81 -2.47
CA LEU A 533 -13.77 9.14 -3.65
C LEU A 533 -15.21 9.46 -3.24
N ARG A 534 -15.67 10.70 -3.46
CA ARG A 534 -17.06 11.10 -3.24
C ARG A 534 -17.76 11.37 -4.56
N ARG A 535 -19.02 10.96 -4.69
CA ARG A 535 -19.89 11.46 -5.75
C ARG A 535 -20.59 12.73 -5.32
N ASP A 536 -20.37 13.81 -6.06
CA ASP A 536 -21.00 15.10 -5.79
C ASP A 536 -22.44 15.09 -6.31
N ALA A 537 -23.35 15.72 -5.56
CA ALA A 537 -24.73 15.90 -6.01
C ALA A 537 -24.79 16.76 -7.28
N HIS A 538 -25.53 16.30 -8.29
CA HIS A 538 -25.71 17.06 -9.51
C HIS A 538 -26.62 18.27 -9.21
N PRO A 539 -26.23 19.52 -9.55
CA PRO A 539 -26.97 20.72 -9.18
C PRO A 539 -28.39 20.82 -9.80
N GLU A 540 -28.71 19.97 -10.78
CA GLU A 540 -30.03 19.91 -11.41
C GLU A 540 -31.02 18.98 -10.67
N GLN A 541 -30.52 18.13 -9.77
CA GLN A 541 -31.34 17.36 -8.83
C GLN A 541 -31.46 18.17 -7.55
N GLY A 542 -32.55 18.95 -7.44
CA GLY A 542 -32.75 19.93 -6.37
C GLY A 542 -32.57 19.36 -4.96
N THR A 543 -32.26 20.28 -4.02
CA THR A 543 -32.05 20.10 -2.57
C THR A 543 -33.26 19.58 -1.78
N GLY A 544 -33.99 18.60 -2.32
CA GLY A 544 -35.15 17.97 -1.70
C GLY A 544 -35.48 16.58 -2.26
N ALA A 545 -34.53 15.94 -2.97
CA ALA A 545 -34.68 14.54 -3.36
C ALA A 545 -34.73 13.66 -2.11
N ILE A 546 -35.77 12.82 -2.02
CA ILE A 546 -35.89 11.80 -0.99
C ILE A 546 -34.66 10.89 -1.11
N PRO A 547 -33.94 10.55 -0.01
CA PRO A 547 -32.83 9.62 -0.09
C PRO A 547 -33.34 8.28 -0.64
N GLU A 548 -32.94 7.95 -1.86
CA GLU A 548 -33.13 6.64 -2.48
C GLU A 548 -31.83 5.87 -2.29
N ARG A 549 -31.86 4.73 -1.60
CA ARG A 549 -30.74 3.78 -1.62
C ARG A 549 -31.11 2.63 -2.54
N ARG A 550 -30.17 2.21 -3.37
CA ARG A 550 -30.40 1.13 -4.34
C ARG A 550 -29.36 0.02 -4.22
N LEU A 551 -29.81 -1.20 -4.41
CA LEU A 551 -29.00 -2.40 -4.56
C LEU A 551 -29.34 -3.07 -5.88
N VAL A 552 -28.34 -3.47 -6.67
CA VAL A 552 -28.52 -4.31 -7.86
C VAL A 552 -27.46 -5.40 -7.87
N LEU A 553 -27.87 -6.66 -7.92
CA LEU A 553 -26.97 -7.82 -8.00
C LEU A 553 -27.41 -8.76 -9.11
N THR A 554 -26.46 -9.40 -9.77
CA THR A 554 -26.72 -10.49 -10.71
C THR A 554 -26.11 -11.78 -10.16
N LEU A 555 -26.96 -12.77 -9.89
CA LEU A 555 -26.60 -14.06 -9.32
C LEU A 555 -26.64 -15.13 -10.41
N ARG A 556 -25.62 -15.98 -10.45
CA ARG A 556 -25.56 -17.14 -11.35
C ARG A 556 -25.78 -18.43 -10.57
N GLN A 557 -26.41 -19.41 -11.21
CA GLN A 557 -26.71 -20.71 -10.59
C GLN A 557 -25.46 -21.52 -10.23
N ASP A 558 -24.38 -21.39 -11.00
CA ASP A 558 -23.12 -22.11 -10.80
C ASP A 558 -22.31 -21.65 -9.57
N ARG A 559 -22.86 -20.73 -8.76
CA ARG A 559 -22.21 -20.11 -7.60
C ARG A 559 -23.08 -20.23 -6.34
N PRO A 560 -22.85 -21.22 -5.46
CA PRO A 560 -23.65 -21.41 -4.25
C PRO A 560 -23.56 -20.23 -3.28
N GLU A 561 -22.53 -19.38 -3.39
CA GLU A 561 -22.32 -18.20 -2.53
C GLU A 561 -23.24 -17.02 -2.86
N GLY A 562 -23.82 -16.97 -4.06
CA GLY A 562 -24.61 -15.82 -4.52
C GLY A 562 -25.80 -15.50 -3.59
N LEU A 563 -26.45 -16.54 -3.04
CA LEU A 563 -27.52 -16.35 -2.06
C LEU A 563 -27.03 -15.70 -0.76
N ALA A 564 -25.85 -16.09 -0.28
CA ALA A 564 -25.26 -15.43 0.88
C ALA A 564 -24.93 -13.96 0.56
N GLU A 565 -24.56 -13.67 -0.68
CA GLU A 565 -24.28 -12.31 -1.17
C GLU A 565 -25.48 -11.41 -1.16
N ALA A 566 -26.58 -11.85 -1.77
CA ALA A 566 -27.82 -11.10 -1.74
C ALA A 566 -28.29 -10.81 -0.31
N ARG A 567 -28.17 -11.77 0.61
CA ARG A 567 -28.56 -11.56 2.01
C ARG A 567 -27.69 -10.51 2.71
N ALA A 568 -26.37 -10.56 2.51
CA ALA A 568 -25.45 -9.61 3.13
C ALA A 568 -25.70 -8.19 2.59
N GLU A 569 -25.77 -8.02 1.27
CA GLU A 569 -26.01 -6.69 0.67
C GLU A 569 -27.38 -6.12 1.01
N LEU A 570 -28.42 -6.94 1.10
CA LEU A 570 -29.74 -6.47 1.52
C LEU A 570 -29.74 -6.01 2.99
N ARG A 571 -29.00 -6.70 3.87
CA ARG A 571 -28.81 -6.23 5.24
C ARG A 571 -28.05 -4.91 5.29
N LEU A 572 -27.05 -4.73 4.44
CA LEU A 572 -26.32 -3.46 4.34
C LEU A 572 -27.23 -2.32 3.85
N LEU A 573 -28.11 -2.59 2.88
CA LEU A 573 -29.11 -1.62 2.43
C LEU A 573 -30.04 -1.17 3.57
N LEU A 574 -30.39 -2.12 4.45
CA LEU A 574 -31.33 -1.96 5.58
C LEU A 574 -30.64 -1.71 6.93
N HIS A 575 -29.37 -1.32 6.96
CA HIS A 575 -28.57 -1.26 8.20
C HIS A 575 -29.15 -0.36 9.31
N ASP A 576 -29.91 0.67 8.96
CA ASP A 576 -30.53 1.63 9.87
C ASP A 576 -32.06 1.51 9.91
N TRP A 577 -32.61 0.41 9.39
CA TRP A 577 -34.04 0.09 9.44
C TRP A 577 -34.47 -0.13 10.90
N ALA A 578 -35.54 0.52 11.34
CA ALA A 578 -35.88 0.61 12.77
C ALA A 578 -36.21 -0.75 13.43
N ARG A 579 -36.70 -1.72 12.64
CA ARG A 579 -37.22 -3.01 13.12
C ARG A 579 -36.45 -4.20 12.58
N GLN A 580 -35.66 -4.86 13.44
CA GLN A 580 -34.82 -5.99 13.02
C GLN A 580 -35.62 -7.20 12.52
N ASP A 581 -36.83 -7.42 13.04
CA ASP A 581 -37.73 -8.48 12.58
C ASP A 581 -38.18 -8.29 11.12
N GLN A 582 -38.34 -7.05 10.69
CA GLN A 582 -38.63 -6.72 9.29
C GLN A 582 -37.39 -6.88 8.39
N VAL A 583 -36.18 -6.63 8.90
CA VAL A 583 -34.94 -6.92 8.17
C VAL A 583 -34.81 -8.42 7.92
N ASP A 584 -35.02 -9.25 8.95
CA ASP A 584 -34.99 -10.71 8.80
C ASP A 584 -36.09 -11.21 7.85
N THR A 585 -37.27 -10.57 7.88
CA THR A 585 -38.36 -10.82 6.93
C THR A 585 -37.93 -10.49 5.49
N ALA A 586 -37.36 -9.32 5.25
CA ALA A 586 -36.88 -8.91 3.92
C ALA A 586 -35.85 -9.90 3.37
N VAL A 587 -34.90 -10.31 4.22
CA VAL A 587 -33.85 -11.28 3.89
C VAL A 587 -34.43 -12.66 3.59
N LEU A 588 -35.41 -13.12 4.38
CA LEU A 588 -36.11 -14.38 4.15
C LEU A 588 -36.84 -14.36 2.80
N LEU A 589 -37.69 -13.37 2.57
CA LEU A 589 -38.49 -13.25 1.33
C LEU A 589 -37.59 -13.17 0.09
N THR A 590 -36.50 -12.40 0.18
CA THR A 590 -35.51 -12.30 -0.90
C THR A 590 -34.81 -13.63 -1.15
N SER A 591 -34.47 -14.37 -0.09
CA SER A 591 -33.83 -15.69 -0.22
C SER A 591 -34.76 -16.72 -0.84
N GLU A 592 -36.05 -16.68 -0.52
CA GLU A 592 -37.06 -17.55 -1.13
C GLU A 592 -37.25 -17.23 -2.62
N LEU A 593 -37.30 -15.94 -2.99
CA LEU A 593 -37.40 -15.54 -4.39
C LEU A 593 -36.17 -15.97 -5.20
N LEU A 594 -34.97 -15.67 -4.71
CA LEU A 594 -33.72 -16.05 -5.38
C LEU A 594 -33.52 -17.57 -5.38
N GLY A 595 -33.87 -18.24 -4.30
CA GLY A 595 -33.81 -19.69 -4.19
C GLY A 595 -34.71 -20.37 -5.23
N ASN A 596 -35.92 -19.86 -5.44
CA ASN A 596 -36.80 -20.38 -6.48
C ASN A 596 -36.18 -20.26 -7.88
N VAL A 597 -35.57 -19.12 -8.19
CA VAL A 597 -34.92 -18.93 -9.50
C VAL A 597 -33.71 -19.85 -9.63
N LEU A 598 -32.78 -19.82 -8.68
CA LEU A 598 -31.51 -20.56 -8.78
C LEU A 598 -31.68 -22.08 -8.67
N VAL A 599 -32.69 -22.57 -7.94
CA VAL A 599 -32.93 -24.02 -7.79
C VAL A 599 -33.78 -24.58 -8.92
N HIS A 600 -34.74 -23.81 -9.45
CA HIS A 600 -35.71 -24.30 -10.41
C HIS A 600 -35.51 -23.80 -11.85
N THR A 601 -34.55 -22.90 -12.10
CA THR A 601 -34.19 -22.43 -13.45
C THR A 601 -32.69 -22.56 -13.69
N ASP A 602 -32.29 -22.90 -14.92
CA ASP A 602 -30.87 -22.98 -15.31
C ASP A 602 -30.26 -21.60 -15.65
N GLN A 603 -30.77 -20.53 -15.02
CA GLN A 603 -30.57 -19.16 -15.47
C GLN A 603 -30.09 -18.23 -14.34
N SER A 604 -29.60 -17.05 -14.74
CA SER A 604 -29.16 -16.02 -13.79
C SER A 604 -30.34 -15.22 -13.26
N ALA A 605 -30.30 -14.86 -11.98
CA ALA A 605 -31.27 -13.99 -11.33
C ALA A 605 -30.71 -12.57 -11.20
N ALA A 606 -31.49 -11.55 -11.53
CA ALA A 606 -31.15 -10.16 -11.22
C ALA A 606 -31.98 -9.68 -10.03
N LEU A 607 -31.32 -9.40 -8.92
CA LEU A 607 -31.91 -8.76 -7.74
C LEU A 607 -31.79 -7.25 -7.87
N ALA A 608 -32.87 -6.52 -7.66
CA ALA A 608 -32.88 -5.08 -7.46
C ALA A 608 -33.67 -4.75 -6.20
N ALA A 609 -33.07 -4.04 -5.24
CA ALA A 609 -33.78 -3.52 -4.08
C ALA A 609 -33.67 -2.00 -4.03
N ARG A 610 -34.75 -1.32 -3.68
CA ARG A 610 -34.82 0.13 -3.55
C ARG A 610 -35.45 0.49 -2.23
N LEU A 611 -34.78 1.37 -1.50
CA LEU A 611 -35.26 1.93 -0.24
C LEU A 611 -35.57 3.40 -0.48
N LEU A 612 -36.85 3.77 -0.29
CA LEU A 612 -37.36 5.11 -0.51
C LEU A 612 -37.94 5.67 0.78
N GLY A 613 -37.83 6.98 1.00
CA GLY A 613 -38.49 7.68 2.11
C GLY A 613 -37.54 8.11 3.22
N HIS A 614 -38.11 8.67 4.28
CA HIS A 614 -37.35 9.12 5.46
C HIS A 614 -37.45 8.08 6.57
N ALA A 615 -36.41 7.97 7.40
CA ALA A 615 -36.38 7.06 8.54
C ALA A 615 -37.67 7.13 9.38
N GLY A 616 -38.25 5.97 9.66
CA GLY A 616 -39.54 5.77 10.31
C GLY A 616 -40.73 5.68 9.35
N THR A 617 -40.56 6.00 8.06
CA THR A 617 -41.61 5.93 7.01
C THR A 617 -41.05 5.38 5.70
N ARG A 618 -39.96 4.60 5.76
CA ARG A 618 -39.32 4.07 4.56
C ARG A 618 -40.15 2.95 3.94
N HIS A 619 -40.04 2.86 2.63
CA HIS A 619 -40.61 1.82 1.79
C HIS A 619 -39.47 1.07 1.12
N LEU A 620 -39.35 -0.22 1.42
CA LEU A 620 -38.45 -1.14 0.71
C LEU A 620 -39.24 -1.81 -0.41
N ARG A 621 -38.71 -1.76 -1.62
CA ARG A 621 -39.18 -2.56 -2.75
C ARG A 621 -38.06 -3.46 -3.24
N VAL A 622 -38.29 -4.77 -3.26
CA VAL A 622 -37.36 -5.78 -3.78
C VAL A 622 -37.96 -6.40 -5.02
N GLU A 623 -37.17 -6.51 -6.08
CA GLU A 623 -37.53 -7.08 -7.37
C GLU A 623 -36.49 -8.15 -7.74
N VAL A 624 -36.94 -9.34 -8.11
CA VAL A 624 -36.11 -10.44 -8.62
C VAL A 624 -36.57 -10.75 -10.02
N THR A 625 -35.67 -10.56 -10.98
CA THR A 625 -35.93 -10.81 -12.41
C THR A 625 -35.21 -12.09 -12.84
N ASP A 626 -35.91 -12.94 -13.58
CA ASP A 626 -35.36 -14.14 -14.20
C ASP A 626 -35.83 -14.24 -15.66
N GLN A 627 -35.12 -15.04 -16.47
CA GLN A 627 -35.47 -15.26 -17.88
C GLN A 627 -36.43 -16.44 -18.11
N GLY A 628 -37.07 -16.93 -17.04
CA GLY A 628 -38.03 -18.04 -17.09
C GLY A 628 -39.43 -17.58 -17.48
N ASP A 629 -40.04 -18.31 -18.42
CA ASP A 629 -41.39 -18.01 -18.95
C ASP A 629 -42.53 -18.57 -18.07
N GLU A 630 -42.24 -19.43 -17.08
CA GLU A 630 -43.27 -20.04 -16.23
C GLU A 630 -43.69 -19.09 -15.11
N LEU A 631 -44.97 -18.71 -15.04
CA LEU A 631 -45.49 -17.94 -13.90
C LEU A 631 -45.41 -18.76 -12.60
N PRO A 632 -45.08 -18.15 -11.46
CA PRO A 632 -45.00 -18.89 -10.19
C PRO A 632 -46.42 -19.26 -9.74
N HIS A 633 -46.66 -20.56 -9.53
CA HIS A 633 -47.95 -21.10 -9.09
C HIS A 633 -47.88 -21.52 -7.61
N GLN A 634 -48.88 -21.15 -6.82
CA GLN A 634 -48.96 -21.54 -5.41
C GLN A 634 -49.24 -23.05 -5.31
N GLN A 635 -48.30 -23.81 -4.75
CA GLN A 635 -48.48 -25.24 -4.49
C GLN A 635 -48.83 -25.43 -3.01
N ALA A 636 -49.93 -26.13 -2.71
CA ALA A 636 -50.27 -26.51 -1.33
C ALA A 636 -49.18 -27.46 -0.79
N PRO A 637 -48.32 -27.03 0.15
CA PRO A 637 -47.21 -27.85 0.59
C PRO A 637 -47.75 -28.98 1.48
N GLY A 638 -47.36 -30.23 1.22
CA GLY A 638 -47.52 -31.30 2.21
C GLY A 638 -46.69 -31.00 3.46
N GLU A 639 -47.05 -31.57 4.62
CA GLU A 639 -46.42 -31.31 5.93
C GLU A 639 -44.89 -31.49 5.96
N LEU A 640 -44.31 -32.18 4.98
CA LEU A 640 -42.88 -32.48 4.82
C LEU A 640 -42.22 -31.90 3.54
N ALA A 641 -42.92 -31.06 2.77
CA ALA A 641 -42.39 -30.49 1.52
C ALA A 641 -41.39 -29.35 1.78
N SER A 642 -40.21 -29.44 1.16
CA SER A 642 -39.10 -28.47 1.25
C SER A 642 -39.13 -27.39 0.16
N SER A 643 -40.13 -27.40 -0.73
CA SER A 643 -40.32 -26.44 -1.83
C SER A 643 -41.79 -25.98 -1.92
N GLY A 644 -42.06 -24.83 -2.53
CA GLY A 644 -43.43 -24.33 -2.78
C GLY A 644 -44.02 -23.40 -1.70
N ARG A 645 -43.24 -23.01 -0.68
CA ARG A 645 -43.68 -22.09 0.40
C ARG A 645 -43.45 -20.61 0.10
N GLY A 646 -42.59 -20.27 -0.87
CA GLY A 646 -42.17 -18.89 -1.13
C GLY A 646 -43.32 -17.90 -1.37
N LEU A 647 -44.32 -18.29 -2.17
CA LEU A 647 -45.50 -17.42 -2.41
C LEU A 647 -46.39 -17.25 -1.16
N ILE A 648 -46.51 -18.30 -0.33
CA ILE A 648 -47.26 -18.23 0.92
C ILE A 648 -46.54 -17.30 1.92
N LEU A 649 -45.20 -17.35 1.97
CA LEU A 649 -44.42 -16.44 2.81
C LEU A 649 -44.57 -14.98 2.36
N LEU A 650 -44.60 -14.73 1.05
CA LEU A 650 -44.88 -13.39 0.50
C LEU A 650 -46.28 -12.90 0.89
N ASP A 651 -47.31 -13.74 0.77
CA ASP A 651 -48.69 -13.39 1.18
C ASP A 651 -48.81 -13.05 2.67
N LEU A 652 -48.05 -13.73 3.52
CA LEU A 652 -48.13 -13.57 4.98
C LEU A 652 -47.29 -12.42 5.53
N LEU A 653 -46.16 -12.11 4.89
CA LEU A 653 -45.13 -11.26 5.48
C LEU A 653 -44.85 -9.97 4.70
N ALA A 654 -45.19 -9.90 3.41
CA ALA A 654 -45.01 -8.69 2.62
C ALA A 654 -46.20 -7.74 2.78
N SER A 655 -45.95 -6.42 2.77
CA SER A 655 -47.02 -5.41 2.71
C SER A 655 -47.76 -5.47 1.37
N ALA A 656 -47.02 -5.74 0.29
CA ALA A 656 -47.55 -6.03 -1.04
C ALA A 656 -46.55 -6.89 -1.82
N TRP A 657 -47.03 -7.68 -2.77
CA TRP A 657 -46.16 -8.40 -3.72
C TRP A 657 -46.89 -8.62 -5.05
N GLY A 658 -46.13 -8.94 -6.09
CA GLY A 658 -46.72 -9.27 -7.39
C GLY A 658 -45.72 -9.82 -8.40
N VAL A 659 -46.22 -10.15 -9.59
CA VAL A 659 -45.43 -10.65 -10.71
C VAL A 659 -45.68 -9.75 -11.92
N ARG A 660 -44.60 -9.27 -12.54
CA ARG A 660 -44.64 -8.50 -13.78
C ARG A 660 -43.97 -9.32 -14.89
N PRO A 661 -44.68 -9.70 -15.96
CA PRO A 661 -44.06 -10.32 -17.12
C PRO A 661 -43.16 -9.30 -17.83
N GLU A 662 -41.97 -9.72 -18.25
CA GLU A 662 -41.01 -8.93 -19.02
C GLU A 662 -40.86 -9.54 -20.43
N PRO A 663 -40.30 -8.82 -21.42
CA PRO A 663 -40.14 -9.34 -22.78
C PRO A 663 -39.31 -10.62 -22.89
N GLU A 664 -38.37 -10.83 -21.95
CA GLU A 664 -37.49 -12.00 -21.86
C GLU A 664 -37.52 -12.56 -20.42
N GLY A 665 -38.70 -12.92 -19.93
CA GLY A 665 -38.90 -13.59 -18.63
C GLY A 665 -39.92 -12.90 -17.73
N LYS A 666 -39.64 -12.83 -16.43
CA LYS A 666 -40.54 -12.25 -15.42
C LYS A 666 -39.78 -11.57 -14.29
N THR A 667 -40.46 -10.63 -13.64
CA THR A 667 -40.02 -9.99 -12.39
C THR A 667 -41.01 -10.32 -11.29
N VAL A 668 -40.56 -10.97 -10.22
CA VAL A 668 -41.33 -11.11 -8.98
C VAL A 668 -40.86 -10.06 -7.99
N TRP A 669 -41.78 -9.34 -7.36
CA TRP A 669 -41.44 -8.23 -6.47
C TRP A 669 -42.26 -8.26 -5.18
N PHE A 670 -41.71 -7.69 -4.11
CA PHE A 670 -42.40 -7.48 -2.85
C PHE A 670 -42.01 -6.14 -2.22
N GLU A 671 -42.87 -5.66 -1.31
CA GLU A 671 -42.71 -4.41 -0.59
C GLU A 671 -42.83 -4.61 0.92
N LEU A 672 -42.07 -3.83 1.68
CA LEU A 672 -42.18 -3.70 3.14
C LEU A 672 -42.19 -2.22 3.53
N ASN A 673 -43.03 -1.89 4.51
CA ASN A 673 -43.15 -0.55 5.08
C ASN A 673 -42.52 -0.50 6.47
N GLU A 674 -41.70 0.51 6.73
CA GLU A 674 -41.06 0.71 8.04
C GLU A 674 -42.05 1.22 9.09
N SER A 675 -43.04 2.00 8.65
CA SER A 675 -44.17 2.41 9.48
C SER A 675 -45.29 1.38 9.38
N GLU A 676 -45.68 0.81 10.52
CA GLU A 676 -47.09 0.54 10.83
C GLU A 676 -47.27 0.43 12.35
N ASP A 677 -48.03 1.38 12.90
CA ASP A 677 -48.77 1.25 14.14
C ASP A 677 -49.77 0.08 13.98
N ASP A 678 -49.80 -0.80 14.98
CA ASP A 678 -50.95 -1.56 15.49
C ASP A 678 -52.14 -1.77 14.53
N ASP A 679 -51.99 -2.65 13.54
CA ASP A 679 -53.12 -3.45 13.07
C ASP A 679 -52.72 -4.93 13.12
N THR A 680 -53.24 -5.61 14.14
CA THR A 680 -53.49 -7.05 14.09
C THR A 680 -54.02 -7.42 12.70
N PRO A 681 -53.55 -8.50 12.06
CA PRO A 681 -54.12 -8.92 10.78
C PRO A 681 -55.61 -9.19 11.00
N GLU A 682 -56.48 -8.29 10.56
CA GLU A 682 -57.88 -8.64 10.34
C GLU A 682 -57.85 -9.80 9.35
N GLU A 683 -58.47 -10.91 9.75
CA GLU A 683 -58.64 -12.10 8.93
C GLU A 683 -59.17 -11.66 7.55
N LYS A 684 -58.29 -11.62 6.54
CA LYS A 684 -58.68 -11.50 5.14
C LYS A 684 -59.68 -12.62 4.87
N THR A 685 -60.93 -12.25 4.66
CA THR A 685 -62.02 -13.20 4.54
C THR A 685 -61.88 -13.93 3.21
N GLU A 686 -62.25 -15.21 3.17
CA GLU A 686 -62.14 -16.12 2.01
C GLU A 686 -62.73 -15.54 0.69
N GLU A 687 -63.61 -14.53 0.77
CA GLU A 687 -64.17 -13.82 -0.37
C GLU A 687 -63.20 -12.81 -1.03
N GLU A 688 -62.32 -12.14 -0.29
CA GLU A 688 -61.35 -11.19 -0.87
C GLU A 688 -60.21 -11.89 -1.61
N LEU A 689 -59.87 -13.12 -1.18
CA LEU A 689 -58.86 -13.96 -1.83
C LEU A 689 -59.31 -14.49 -3.21
N LEU A 690 -60.61 -14.42 -3.52
CA LEU A 690 -61.18 -14.90 -4.79
C LEU A 690 -61.42 -13.78 -5.81
N GLU A 691 -61.39 -12.50 -5.42
CA GLU A 691 -61.63 -11.38 -6.34
C GLU A 691 -60.39 -10.86 -7.07
N ASN A 692 -59.17 -11.26 -6.65
CA ASN A 692 -57.90 -10.88 -7.30
C ASN A 692 -57.36 -11.93 -8.29
N TRP A 693 -58.20 -12.85 -8.76
CA TRP A 693 -57.86 -13.89 -9.75
C TRP A 693 -58.45 -13.64 -11.13
#